data_AF-A0A9D9RYT3-F1
#
_entry.id   AF-A0A9D9RYT3-F1
#
_cell.length_a   1.000
_cell.length_b   1.000
_cell.length_c   1.000
_cell.angle_alpha   90.00
_cell.angle_beta   90.00
_cell.angle_gamma   90.00
#
_symmetry.space_group_name_H-M   'P 1'
#
loop_
_entity.id
_entity.type
_entity.pdbx_description
1 polymer ?
#
loop_
_entity_poly.entity_id
_entity_poly.type
_entity_poly.pdbx_seq_one_letter_code
_entity_poly.pdbx_strand_id
1 'polypeptide(L)'
;MTLDKNTLLHNRYRIVDILGQGGMGSVYRAIDENLGVPVALKENLFTTEEYTRQFRLEAVILANLRHPNMPRVSDHFELGDQGQYLVMDFIEGEDLRYRMERLGTISEDDAVQIGGAICDALSYLHSRKPSILHRDIKPGNVKITPDGHIFLVDFGLAKVYQGNNQATTTGARAMTPGYSPPEQYGTARTDPRTDIYSLGATLYAAITGIIPEDGLARAMDNAQLTPLRKRNPKVTRKFALAIEKAMAVDPSDRFQTAEEFKKALLGSKSKTQQIGGGYAVEPPPPGTLSTGDPSDSMPVTVVDKEKTPPRAPGSIPPPFLHTDDQPFVSPLKKQKERERKRRNALIRFVILLLVLAGAGVFFFVPDLLPANLRAVIPMIAPVNTSTPTVTASPLPTATSTVTETPSPLPTSTATASKTPIPPTKTPASTATATVLVESTSTASPAPTATNTPGVTVAPAVTPVGGGAGQIAYVSSRSGLPQIYLLNMANQELKQLTDIQEGACQPAWSPDGKQLVFISPCKGMDEIYYDASLYLINADGSGFTPIVTVPGGDFDPKWSPDGKSIAFTSLRTGQMELFVLNVADQTVTQITKGASTVESRQAAWSPDGTQIVYVVKRFGVYQIWLMNSDGTNPKQIVRSGTRLTDYLPTWSLDGQLILFNQRCAVTFCFPYLMRISATDRTVEQGTPVQLNALSIEDVDYSPDGFWLVYEGEEADENRDIYYMTVTGANRTRLTTDKGLDFDPAWRPLAK
;
A
#
# COMPACT_ATOMS: atom_id res chain seq x y z
N MET A 1 16.41 1.48 -25.51
CA MET A 1 17.35 1.75 -24.40
C MET A 1 17.31 3.26 -24.13
N THR A 2 17.75 3.73 -22.98
CA THR A 2 17.97 5.17 -22.75
C THR A 2 19.27 5.62 -23.43
N LEU A 3 19.39 6.91 -23.71
CA LEU A 3 20.63 7.50 -24.23
C LEU A 3 21.69 7.64 -23.12
N ASP A 4 22.95 7.36 -23.46
CA ASP A 4 24.07 7.43 -22.53
C ASP A 4 24.51 8.88 -22.24
N LYS A 5 25.11 9.08 -21.06
CA LYS A 5 25.73 10.35 -20.66
C LYS A 5 26.83 10.76 -21.65
N ASN A 6 26.89 12.04 -21.99
CA ASN A 6 27.73 12.66 -23.03
C ASN A 6 27.35 12.35 -24.50
N THR A 7 26.29 11.58 -24.78
CA THR A 7 25.74 11.40 -26.15
C THR A 7 25.43 12.76 -26.76
N LEU A 8 25.89 13.02 -28.00
CA LEU A 8 25.62 14.27 -28.73
C LEU A 8 24.53 14.03 -29.79
N LEU A 9 23.31 14.50 -29.52
CA LEU A 9 22.21 14.45 -30.48
C LEU A 9 22.27 15.62 -31.47
N HIS A 10 21.94 15.35 -32.73
CA HIS A 10 21.80 16.34 -33.81
C HIS A 10 23.01 17.32 -33.92
N ASN A 11 24.22 16.83 -33.60
CA ASN A 11 25.47 17.59 -33.51
C ASN A 11 25.41 18.86 -32.62
N ARG A 12 24.47 18.94 -31.68
CA ARG A 12 24.18 20.16 -30.91
C ARG A 12 23.80 19.92 -29.45
N TYR A 13 23.05 18.87 -29.15
CA TYR A 13 22.46 18.66 -27.83
C TYR A 13 23.19 17.52 -27.09
N ARG A 14 24.09 17.86 -26.15
CA ARG A 14 24.82 16.87 -25.37
C ARG A 14 24.01 16.44 -24.15
N ILE A 15 23.67 15.16 -24.05
CA ILE A 15 23.01 14.56 -22.90
C ILE A 15 23.91 14.64 -21.67
N VAL A 16 23.41 15.22 -20.57
CA VAL A 16 24.08 15.31 -19.27
C VAL A 16 23.52 14.29 -18.30
N ASP A 17 22.20 14.31 -18.07
CA ASP A 17 21.51 13.50 -17.06
C ASP A 17 20.14 13.02 -17.58
N ILE A 18 19.60 11.93 -17.05
CA ILE A 18 18.22 11.51 -17.31
C ILE A 18 17.32 12.16 -16.25
N LEU A 19 16.29 12.90 -16.68
CA LEU A 19 15.32 13.57 -15.80
C LEU A 19 14.08 12.70 -15.54
N GLY A 20 13.73 11.79 -16.46
CA GLY A 20 12.67 10.81 -16.26
C GLY A 20 12.47 9.91 -17.47
N GLN A 21 11.96 8.70 -17.25
CA GLN A 21 11.77 7.69 -18.30
C GLN A 21 10.33 7.14 -18.25
N GLY A 22 9.59 7.11 -19.34
CA GLY A 22 8.21 6.62 -19.39
C GLY A 22 8.00 5.55 -20.46
N GLY A 23 6.83 4.88 -20.43
CA GLY A 23 6.42 3.92 -21.47
C GLY A 23 6.12 4.53 -22.85
N MET A 24 6.51 5.79 -23.07
CA MET A 24 6.38 6.54 -24.33
C MET A 24 7.70 7.18 -24.78
N GLY A 25 8.79 7.03 -24.02
CA GLY A 25 10.06 7.71 -24.23
C GLY A 25 10.57 8.41 -22.97
N SER A 26 11.63 9.21 -23.11
CA SER A 26 12.43 9.70 -21.98
C SER A 26 12.56 11.24 -22.00
N VAL A 27 12.89 11.84 -20.87
CA VAL A 27 13.26 13.26 -20.75
C VAL A 27 14.67 13.33 -20.18
N TYR A 28 15.53 14.07 -20.87
CA TYR A 28 16.93 14.25 -20.54
C TYR A 28 17.22 15.73 -20.24
N ARG A 29 18.21 15.98 -19.38
CA ARG A 29 18.90 17.25 -19.29
C ARG A 29 20.02 17.24 -20.32
N ALA A 30 20.05 18.23 -21.19
CA ALA A 30 21.12 18.39 -22.18
C ALA A 30 21.72 19.81 -22.12
N ILE A 31 22.92 19.98 -22.67
CA ILE A 31 23.45 21.31 -23.02
C ILE A 31 23.27 21.53 -24.53
N ASP A 32 22.77 22.70 -24.91
CA ASP A 32 22.85 23.20 -26.28
C ASP A 32 24.24 23.80 -26.52
N GLU A 33 25.12 23.04 -27.19
CA GLU A 33 26.52 23.40 -27.45
C GLU A 33 26.66 24.70 -28.26
N ASN A 34 25.63 25.12 -29.01
CA ASN A 34 25.67 26.37 -29.77
C ASN A 34 25.36 27.61 -28.90
N LEU A 35 24.72 27.42 -27.74
CA LEU A 35 24.26 28.50 -26.85
C LEU A 35 24.88 28.45 -25.45
N GLY A 36 25.47 27.32 -25.05
CA GLY A 36 26.04 27.11 -23.71
C GLY A 36 25.00 26.98 -22.60
N VAL A 37 23.72 26.76 -22.93
CA VAL A 37 22.61 26.75 -21.96
C VAL A 37 22.05 25.33 -21.72
N PRO A 38 21.56 25.03 -20.50
CA PRO A 38 20.85 23.78 -20.24
C PRO A 38 19.44 23.80 -20.87
N VAL A 39 19.06 22.68 -21.47
CA VAL A 39 17.74 22.44 -22.07
C VAL A 39 17.17 21.10 -21.59
N ALA A 40 15.84 21.00 -21.52
CA ALA A 40 15.15 19.74 -21.34
C ALA A 40 14.82 19.16 -22.73
N LEU A 41 15.19 17.91 -22.96
CA LEU A 41 15.08 17.23 -24.24
C LEU A 41 14.20 15.98 -24.07
N LYS A 42 13.03 15.99 -24.71
CA LYS A 42 12.01 14.94 -24.60
C LYS A 42 11.97 14.07 -25.85
N GLU A 43 12.27 12.80 -25.65
CA GLU A 43 12.29 11.71 -26.62
C GLU A 43 10.92 11.03 -26.70
N ASN A 44 10.47 10.73 -27.91
CA ASN A 44 9.31 9.90 -28.20
C ASN A 44 9.76 8.69 -29.05
N LEU A 45 9.51 7.48 -28.54
CA LEU A 45 9.96 6.22 -29.15
C LEU A 45 8.92 5.57 -30.09
N PHE A 46 7.76 6.19 -30.30
CA PHE A 46 6.73 5.72 -31.23
C PHE A 46 6.92 6.32 -32.63
N THR A 47 7.24 5.48 -33.61
CA THR A 47 7.64 5.86 -34.98
C THR A 47 6.56 5.64 -36.05
N THR A 48 5.34 5.26 -35.68
CA THR A 48 4.24 5.09 -36.65
C THR A 48 3.82 6.45 -37.22
N GLU A 49 3.49 6.50 -38.52
CA GLU A 49 3.24 7.77 -39.23
C GLU A 49 2.16 8.66 -38.56
N GLU A 50 1.14 8.04 -37.97
CA GLU A 50 0.06 8.76 -37.28
C GLU A 50 0.57 9.51 -36.05
N TYR A 51 1.39 8.85 -35.21
CA TYR A 51 2.01 9.44 -34.03
C TYR A 51 3.07 10.47 -34.42
N THR A 52 3.87 10.16 -35.45
CA THR A 52 4.88 11.05 -36.03
C THR A 52 4.27 12.39 -36.47
N ARG A 53 3.10 12.35 -37.12
CA ARG A 53 2.34 13.54 -37.54
C ARG A 53 1.69 14.27 -36.36
N GLN A 54 1.16 13.55 -35.35
CA GLN A 54 0.57 14.16 -34.15
C GLN A 54 1.62 14.90 -33.32
N PHE A 55 2.72 14.23 -32.95
CA PHE A 55 3.80 14.83 -32.15
C PHE A 55 4.42 16.06 -32.84
N ARG A 56 4.56 16.03 -34.18
CA ARG A 56 5.02 17.19 -34.95
C ARG A 56 4.02 18.35 -34.97
N LEU A 57 2.71 18.09 -34.99
CA LEU A 57 1.67 19.11 -34.80
C LEU A 57 1.73 19.70 -33.38
N GLU A 58 1.90 18.86 -32.35
CA GLU A 58 2.07 19.27 -30.96
C GLU A 58 3.31 20.16 -30.79
N ALA A 59 4.45 19.75 -31.35
CA ALA A 59 5.70 20.53 -31.33
C ALA A 59 5.51 21.93 -31.94
N VAL A 60 4.85 22.03 -33.10
CA VAL A 60 4.55 23.32 -33.76
C VAL A 60 3.59 24.17 -32.91
N ILE A 61 2.60 23.55 -32.25
CA ILE A 61 1.69 24.25 -31.34
C ILE A 61 2.47 24.81 -30.13
N LEU A 62 3.25 23.97 -29.45
CA LEU A 62 4.02 24.32 -28.26
C LEU A 62 5.11 25.37 -28.55
N ALA A 63 5.78 25.28 -29.70
CA ALA A 63 6.79 26.24 -30.15
C ALA A 63 6.25 27.68 -30.28
N ASN A 64 4.93 27.86 -30.42
CA ASN A 64 4.25 29.16 -30.50
C ASN A 64 3.68 29.65 -29.16
N LEU A 65 3.78 28.88 -28.07
CA LEU A 65 3.26 29.29 -26.75
C LEU A 65 4.31 30.09 -25.96
N ARG A 66 3.90 31.20 -25.36
CA ARG A 66 4.73 32.07 -24.52
C ARG A 66 3.91 32.55 -23.32
N HIS A 67 4.27 32.08 -22.12
CA HIS A 67 3.61 32.40 -20.86
C HIS A 67 4.64 32.29 -19.72
N PRO A 68 4.63 33.17 -18.68
CA PRO A 68 5.64 33.11 -17.61
C PRO A 68 5.64 31.79 -16.82
N ASN A 69 4.50 31.12 -16.71
CA ASN A 69 4.35 29.86 -15.95
C ASN A 69 4.40 28.59 -16.83
N MET A 70 5.02 28.64 -18.02
CA MET A 70 5.22 27.47 -18.90
C MET A 70 6.60 27.52 -19.57
N PRO A 71 7.30 26.37 -19.73
CA PRO A 71 8.55 26.34 -20.48
C PRO A 71 8.30 26.64 -21.96
N ARG A 72 9.24 27.35 -22.60
CA ARG A 72 9.21 27.59 -24.05
C ARG A 72 9.78 26.36 -24.74
N VAL A 73 9.09 25.87 -25.78
CA VAL A 73 9.70 24.96 -26.76
C VAL A 73 10.56 25.78 -27.72
N SER A 74 11.79 25.32 -27.95
CA SER A 74 12.82 25.98 -28.74
C SER A 74 13.15 25.26 -30.04
N ASP A 75 13.05 23.93 -30.10
CA ASP A 75 13.43 23.13 -31.27
C ASP A 75 12.67 21.78 -31.32
N HIS A 76 12.62 21.15 -32.50
CA HIS A 76 12.07 19.82 -32.74
C HIS A 76 12.75 19.14 -33.93
N PHE A 77 13.29 17.94 -33.72
CA PHE A 77 13.98 17.17 -34.76
C PHE A 77 13.68 15.67 -34.68
N GLU A 78 14.00 14.95 -35.75
CA GLU A 78 13.73 13.52 -35.96
C GLU A 78 15.06 12.83 -36.32
N LEU A 79 15.38 11.67 -35.73
CA LEU A 79 16.65 10.96 -35.96
C LEU A 79 16.43 9.57 -36.59
N GLY A 80 15.86 9.55 -37.80
CA GLY A 80 15.56 8.31 -38.51
C GLY A 80 14.69 7.37 -37.68
N ASP A 81 15.07 6.09 -37.61
CA ASP A 81 14.33 5.07 -36.85
C ASP A 81 14.49 5.19 -35.31
N GLN A 82 15.33 6.11 -34.81
CA GLN A 82 15.60 6.26 -33.37
C GLN A 82 14.49 6.99 -32.60
N GLY A 83 13.68 7.81 -33.30
CA GLY A 83 12.53 8.52 -32.72
C GLY A 83 12.53 10.03 -32.99
N GLN A 84 11.60 10.72 -32.32
CA GLN A 84 11.42 12.17 -32.39
C GLN A 84 11.80 12.86 -31.09
N TYR A 85 12.30 14.08 -31.19
CA TYR A 85 12.87 14.84 -30.07
C TYR A 85 12.33 16.26 -30.03
N LEU A 86 11.89 16.68 -28.84
CA LEU A 86 11.37 18.02 -28.54
C LEU A 86 12.27 18.72 -27.53
N VAL A 87 12.75 19.92 -27.83
CA VAL A 87 13.65 20.69 -26.96
C VAL A 87 12.90 21.87 -26.34
N MET A 88 13.05 22.05 -25.03
CA MET A 88 12.39 23.10 -24.25
C MET A 88 13.32 23.66 -23.16
N ASP A 89 12.93 24.80 -22.56
CA ASP A 89 13.63 25.37 -21.41
C ASP A 89 13.83 24.33 -20.28
N PHE A 90 15.05 24.20 -19.77
CA PHE A 90 15.30 23.43 -18.54
C PHE A 90 14.83 24.24 -17.33
N ILE A 91 13.77 23.78 -16.66
CA ILE A 91 13.29 24.38 -15.41
C ILE A 91 13.98 23.69 -14.23
N GLU A 92 14.92 24.41 -13.61
CA GLU A 92 15.60 23.98 -12.38
C GLU A 92 14.63 23.97 -11.18
N GLY A 93 14.88 23.10 -10.20
CA GLY A 93 14.15 23.07 -8.92
C GLY A 93 13.28 21.83 -8.67
N GLU A 94 12.61 21.82 -7.51
CA GLU A 94 11.76 20.71 -7.07
C GLU A 94 10.44 20.67 -7.84
N ASP A 95 9.88 19.47 -8.07
CA ASP A 95 8.46 19.36 -8.42
C ASP A 95 7.59 19.38 -7.15
N LEU A 96 6.34 19.81 -7.31
CA LEU A 96 5.37 19.87 -6.21
C LEU A 96 5.19 18.50 -5.54
N ARG A 97 5.31 17.39 -6.27
CA ARG A 97 5.35 16.04 -5.68
C ARG A 97 6.53 15.91 -4.70
N TYR A 98 7.77 16.21 -5.11
CA TYR A 98 8.91 16.19 -4.19
C TYR A 98 8.71 17.15 -3.00
N ARG A 99 8.17 18.35 -3.22
CA ARG A 99 7.82 19.29 -2.15
C ARG A 99 6.79 18.70 -1.16
N MET A 100 5.82 17.94 -1.65
CA MET A 100 4.84 17.21 -0.84
C MET A 100 5.47 16.03 -0.08
N GLU A 101 6.39 15.28 -0.68
CA GLU A 101 7.14 14.22 0.01
C GLU A 101 8.09 14.81 1.08
N ARG A 102 8.62 16.02 0.85
CA ARG A 102 9.51 16.76 1.77
C ARG A 102 8.81 17.43 2.94
N LEU A 103 7.63 18.03 2.70
CA LEU A 103 6.85 18.76 3.72
C LEU A 103 5.67 17.96 4.30
N GLY A 104 5.33 16.80 3.73
CA GLY A 104 4.12 16.03 4.03
C GLY A 104 2.84 16.65 3.46
N THR A 105 2.63 17.94 3.68
CA THR A 105 1.54 18.77 3.12
C THR A 105 2.02 20.21 2.92
N ILE A 106 1.64 20.86 1.82
CA ILE A 106 1.91 22.30 1.64
C ILE A 106 0.93 23.17 2.45
N SER A 107 1.24 24.46 2.60
CA SER A 107 0.34 25.44 3.22
C SER A 107 -0.85 25.81 2.31
N GLU A 108 -1.93 26.35 2.89
CA GLU A 108 -3.04 26.91 2.08
C GLU A 108 -2.56 28.10 1.23
N ASP A 109 -1.62 28.90 1.75
CA ASP A 109 -1.02 30.01 1.01
C ASP A 109 -0.24 29.53 -0.22
N ASP A 110 0.65 28.55 -0.09
CA ASP A 110 1.37 27.93 -1.22
C ASP A 110 0.39 27.35 -2.23
N ALA A 111 -0.64 26.64 -1.76
CA ALA A 111 -1.66 26.02 -2.61
C ALA A 111 -2.45 27.06 -3.42
N VAL A 112 -2.75 28.23 -2.84
CA VAL A 112 -3.39 29.35 -3.56
C VAL A 112 -2.43 30.00 -4.57
N GLN A 113 -1.13 30.16 -4.24
CA GLN A 113 -0.15 30.72 -5.19
C GLN A 113 0.06 29.80 -6.40
N ILE A 114 0.27 28.50 -6.16
CA ILE A 114 0.42 27.47 -7.19
C ILE A 114 -0.84 27.37 -8.05
N GLY A 115 -2.02 27.31 -7.41
CA GLY A 115 -3.29 27.27 -8.12
C GLY A 115 -3.54 28.52 -8.99
N GLY A 116 -3.17 29.71 -8.49
CA GLY A 116 -3.25 30.96 -9.25
C GLY A 116 -2.35 30.96 -10.50
N ALA A 117 -1.07 30.63 -10.32
CA ALA A 117 -0.09 30.57 -11.41
C ALA A 117 -0.47 29.56 -12.51
N ILE A 118 -0.96 28.37 -12.12
CA ILE A 118 -1.40 27.36 -13.08
C ILE A 118 -2.71 27.79 -13.75
N CYS A 119 -3.65 28.39 -13.03
CA CYS A 119 -4.87 28.92 -13.65
C CYS A 119 -4.58 30.01 -14.71
N ASP A 120 -3.54 30.82 -14.57
CA ASP A 120 -3.15 31.76 -15.63
C ASP A 120 -2.58 31.04 -16.86
N ALA A 121 -1.75 30.02 -16.67
CA ALA A 121 -1.29 29.16 -17.77
C ALA A 121 -2.48 28.47 -18.49
N LEU A 122 -3.45 27.97 -17.72
CA LEU A 122 -4.67 27.36 -18.27
C LEU A 122 -5.55 28.38 -18.99
N SER A 123 -5.81 29.57 -18.41
CA SER A 123 -6.51 30.67 -19.10
C SER A 123 -5.84 31.03 -20.43
N TYR A 124 -4.50 31.08 -20.47
CA TYR A 124 -3.74 31.32 -21.70
C TYR A 124 -3.93 30.19 -22.74
N LEU A 125 -3.89 28.92 -22.33
CA LEU A 125 -4.06 27.75 -23.20
C LEU A 125 -5.49 27.62 -23.73
N HIS A 126 -6.47 27.78 -22.83
CA HIS A 126 -7.89 27.66 -23.14
C HIS A 126 -8.36 28.78 -24.08
N SER A 127 -7.71 29.95 -24.06
CA SER A 127 -8.02 31.08 -24.96
C SER A 127 -7.49 30.92 -26.40
N ARG A 128 -6.73 29.87 -26.72
CA ARG A 128 -6.25 29.62 -28.09
C ARG A 128 -7.41 29.23 -29.02
N LYS A 129 -7.18 29.30 -30.34
CA LYS A 129 -8.13 28.87 -31.38
C LYS A 129 -7.42 27.93 -32.37
N PRO A 130 -7.69 26.60 -32.35
CA PRO A 130 -8.52 25.88 -31.39
C PRO A 130 -7.97 25.95 -29.96
N SER A 131 -8.84 25.69 -28.98
CA SER A 131 -8.49 25.68 -27.55
C SER A 131 -7.55 24.50 -27.23
N ILE A 132 -6.49 24.74 -26.45
CA ILE A 132 -5.49 23.72 -26.08
C ILE A 132 -5.79 23.23 -24.65
N LEU A 133 -5.76 21.91 -24.43
CA LEU A 133 -5.95 21.29 -23.12
C LEU A 133 -4.64 20.66 -22.64
N HIS A 134 -4.36 20.70 -21.33
CA HIS A 134 -3.13 20.12 -20.76
C HIS A 134 -3.25 18.60 -20.52
N ARG A 135 -4.42 18.15 -20.07
CA ARG A 135 -4.84 16.75 -19.84
C ARG A 135 -4.07 15.89 -18.83
N ASP A 136 -2.85 16.25 -18.44
CA ASP A 136 -2.04 15.47 -17.47
C ASP A 136 -1.48 16.34 -16.33
N ILE A 137 -2.34 17.18 -15.74
CA ILE A 137 -1.96 18.03 -14.59
C ILE A 137 -1.94 17.17 -13.31
N LYS A 138 -0.78 17.15 -12.66
CA LYS A 138 -0.49 16.40 -11.43
C LYS A 138 0.72 17.00 -10.71
N PRO A 139 0.96 16.73 -9.42
CA PRO A 139 2.08 17.30 -8.67
C PRO A 139 3.48 17.10 -9.28
N GLY A 140 3.73 16.03 -10.05
CA GLY A 140 5.00 15.83 -10.76
C GLY A 140 5.22 16.76 -11.97
N ASN A 141 4.13 17.36 -12.49
CA ASN A 141 4.13 18.23 -13.66
C ASN A 141 4.08 19.73 -13.28
N VAL A 142 4.31 20.04 -12.00
CA VAL A 142 4.37 21.41 -11.47
C VAL A 142 5.75 21.62 -10.88
N LYS A 143 6.60 22.40 -11.54
CA LYS A 143 7.96 22.73 -11.08
C LYS A 143 7.98 24.05 -10.30
N ILE A 144 8.80 24.08 -9.25
CA ILE A 144 9.03 25.22 -8.36
C ILE A 144 10.54 25.48 -8.34
N THR A 145 10.91 26.63 -8.89
CA THR A 145 12.30 27.07 -9.08
C THR A 145 12.97 27.54 -7.77
N PRO A 146 14.32 27.63 -7.73
CA PRO A 146 15.06 28.15 -6.57
C PRO A 146 14.71 29.58 -6.13
N ASP A 147 14.07 30.39 -6.98
CA ASP A 147 13.57 31.73 -6.66
C ASP A 147 12.04 31.79 -6.48
N GLY A 148 11.36 30.64 -6.45
CA GLY A 148 9.95 30.50 -6.09
C GLY A 148 8.95 30.63 -7.24
N HIS A 149 9.40 30.79 -8.49
CA HIS A 149 8.52 30.79 -9.66
C HIS A 149 7.97 29.39 -9.97
N ILE A 150 6.69 29.35 -10.37
CA ILE A 150 5.92 28.12 -10.63
C ILE A 150 5.77 27.91 -12.13
N PHE A 151 6.06 26.70 -12.61
CA PHE A 151 5.93 26.28 -14.01
C PHE A 151 5.05 25.04 -14.15
N LEU A 152 4.08 25.07 -15.06
CA LEU A 152 3.39 23.87 -15.55
C LEU A 152 4.22 23.26 -16.68
N VAL A 153 4.61 21.99 -16.53
CA VAL A 153 5.47 21.24 -17.47
C VAL A 153 4.79 19.95 -17.95
N ASP A 154 5.34 19.35 -19.01
CA ASP A 154 4.90 18.06 -19.57
C ASP A 154 3.40 17.99 -19.94
N PHE A 155 3.06 18.63 -21.06
CA PHE A 155 1.76 18.51 -21.71
C PHE A 155 1.41 17.04 -22.05
N GLY A 156 0.20 16.62 -21.68
CA GLY A 156 -0.36 15.29 -21.96
C GLY A 156 -1.01 15.16 -23.34
N LEU A 157 -0.47 15.83 -24.37
CA LEU A 157 -1.12 15.99 -25.67
C LEU A 157 -1.17 14.70 -26.50
N ALA A 158 -0.07 13.90 -26.50
CA ALA A 158 0.12 12.63 -27.21
C ALA A 158 -0.77 11.45 -26.73
N LYS A 159 -2.01 11.74 -26.33
CA LYS A 159 -3.01 10.80 -25.80
C LYS A 159 -4.40 11.13 -26.36
N VAL A 160 -4.56 10.99 -27.68
CA VAL A 160 -5.89 11.01 -28.34
C VAL A 160 -6.14 9.74 -29.13
N TYR A 161 -6.99 8.91 -28.54
CA TYR A 161 -7.86 7.89 -29.11
C TYR A 161 -8.04 7.92 -30.65
N GLN A 162 -7.91 6.75 -31.29
CA GLN A 162 -8.40 6.54 -32.66
C GLN A 162 -9.93 6.72 -32.71
N GLY A 163 -10.42 7.33 -33.78
CA GLY A 163 -11.86 7.33 -34.07
C GLY A 163 -12.34 5.95 -34.51
N ASN A 164 -13.56 5.59 -34.07
CA ASN A 164 -14.33 4.38 -34.42
C ASN A 164 -13.95 3.04 -33.72
N ASN A 165 -14.82 2.67 -32.77
CA ASN A 165 -15.35 1.31 -32.54
C ASN A 165 -14.46 0.16 -32.03
N GLN A 166 -13.19 0.34 -31.66
CA GLN A 166 -12.51 -0.65 -30.80
C GLN A 166 -11.79 0.00 -29.61
N ALA A 167 -12.23 -0.34 -28.39
CA ALA A 167 -11.55 0.03 -27.16
C ALA A 167 -10.38 -0.93 -26.92
N THR A 168 -9.16 -0.50 -27.23
CA THR A 168 -7.94 -1.30 -27.02
C THR A 168 -7.41 -1.15 -25.60
N THR A 169 -7.05 -2.27 -24.98
CA THR A 169 -6.64 -2.40 -23.57
C THR A 169 -5.44 -1.53 -23.17
N THR A 170 -4.67 -1.03 -24.14
CA THR A 170 -3.54 -0.12 -23.95
C THR A 170 -3.95 1.30 -23.55
N GLY A 171 -5.13 1.79 -23.96
CA GLY A 171 -5.57 3.17 -23.65
C GLY A 171 -5.71 3.45 -22.16
N ALA A 172 -6.20 2.48 -21.38
CA ALA A 172 -6.43 2.62 -19.95
C ALA A 172 -5.13 2.76 -19.10
N ARG A 173 -3.96 2.38 -19.64
CA ARG A 173 -2.67 2.48 -18.95
C ARG A 173 -2.07 3.89 -18.91
N ALA A 174 -2.67 4.86 -19.60
CA ALA A 174 -2.05 6.17 -19.85
C ALA A 174 -2.53 7.32 -18.95
N MET A 175 -3.44 7.06 -18.01
CA MET A 175 -4.05 8.06 -17.12
C MET A 175 -3.46 7.98 -15.70
N THR A 176 -3.52 9.09 -14.95
CA THR A 176 -2.98 9.15 -13.58
C THR A 176 -4.15 9.06 -12.59
N PRO A 177 -4.33 7.93 -11.85
CA PRO A 177 -5.49 7.72 -10.98
C PRO A 177 -5.69 8.84 -9.95
N GLY A 178 -6.95 9.20 -9.68
CA GLY A 178 -7.31 10.30 -8.77
C GLY A 178 -7.12 11.71 -9.32
N TYR A 179 -6.16 11.94 -10.23
CA TYR A 179 -5.94 13.25 -10.87
C TYR A 179 -6.76 13.43 -12.16
N SER A 180 -6.98 12.34 -12.90
CA SER A 180 -7.81 12.34 -14.10
C SER A 180 -9.32 12.36 -13.79
N PRO A 181 -10.11 13.28 -14.38
CA PRO A 181 -11.56 13.27 -14.25
C PRO A 181 -12.24 12.13 -15.05
N PRO A 182 -13.49 11.78 -14.71
CA PRO A 182 -14.22 10.67 -15.34
C PRO A 182 -14.34 10.77 -16.86
N GLU A 183 -14.49 11.98 -17.45
CA GLU A 183 -14.65 12.12 -18.90
C GLU A 183 -13.40 11.73 -19.72
N GLN A 184 -12.22 11.65 -19.11
CA GLN A 184 -11.02 11.15 -19.78
C GLN A 184 -10.99 9.62 -19.93
N TYR A 185 -11.70 8.88 -19.08
CA TYR A 185 -11.66 7.41 -19.05
C TYR A 185 -12.61 6.77 -20.09
N GLY A 186 -13.41 7.56 -20.82
CA GLY A 186 -14.44 7.06 -21.74
C GLY A 186 -14.49 7.81 -23.07
N THR A 187 -15.57 7.61 -23.81
CA THR A 187 -15.81 8.27 -25.13
C THR A 187 -16.33 9.71 -25.02
N ALA A 188 -16.31 10.30 -23.83
CA ALA A 188 -16.78 11.66 -23.60
C ALA A 188 -15.79 12.71 -24.14
N ARG A 189 -16.32 13.86 -24.56
CA ARG A 189 -15.50 14.94 -25.12
C ARG A 189 -14.83 15.73 -24.01
N THR A 190 -13.50 15.69 -23.95
CA THR A 190 -12.70 16.55 -23.07
C THR A 190 -12.77 18.02 -23.49
N ASP A 191 -12.78 18.93 -22.51
CA ASP A 191 -12.88 20.39 -22.69
C ASP A 191 -12.08 21.11 -21.56
N PRO A 192 -12.00 22.46 -21.53
CA PRO A 192 -11.26 23.21 -20.49
C PRO A 192 -11.51 22.79 -19.04
N ARG A 193 -12.69 22.26 -18.74
CA ARG A 193 -13.13 21.85 -17.39
C ARG A 193 -12.52 20.51 -16.95
N THR A 194 -11.92 19.77 -17.89
CA THR A 194 -11.05 18.61 -17.62
C THR A 194 -9.78 19.05 -16.88
N ASP A 195 -9.12 20.12 -17.35
CA ASP A 195 -7.91 20.65 -16.71
C ASP A 195 -8.21 21.27 -15.32
N ILE A 196 -9.37 21.93 -15.18
CA ILE A 196 -9.82 22.51 -13.90
C ILE A 196 -9.96 21.41 -12.82
N TYR A 197 -10.52 20.25 -13.16
CA TYR A 197 -10.58 19.11 -12.25
C TYR A 197 -9.19 18.62 -11.86
N SER A 198 -8.30 18.43 -12.84
CA SER A 198 -6.95 17.90 -12.59
C SER A 198 -6.09 18.83 -11.74
N LEU A 199 -6.25 20.15 -11.89
CA LEU A 199 -5.67 21.13 -10.96
C LEU A 199 -6.32 21.06 -9.57
N GLY A 200 -7.64 20.92 -9.48
CA GLY A 200 -8.34 20.70 -8.21
C GLY A 200 -7.80 19.48 -7.46
N ALA A 201 -7.69 18.33 -8.12
CA ALA A 201 -7.13 17.11 -7.57
C ALA A 201 -5.63 17.24 -7.18
N THR A 202 -4.85 17.99 -7.97
CA THR A 202 -3.46 18.34 -7.67
C THR A 202 -3.35 19.12 -6.35
N LEU A 203 -4.18 20.15 -6.17
CA LEU A 203 -4.19 20.98 -4.95
C LEU A 203 -4.77 20.23 -3.75
N TYR A 204 -5.78 19.38 -3.94
CA TYR A 204 -6.28 18.46 -2.90
C TYR A 204 -5.16 17.56 -2.40
N ALA A 205 -4.43 16.91 -3.31
CA ALA A 205 -3.34 16.02 -2.94
C ALA A 205 -2.21 16.77 -2.22
N ALA A 206 -1.89 17.98 -2.66
CA ALA A 206 -0.83 18.78 -2.06
C ALA A 206 -1.14 19.24 -0.62
N ILE A 207 -2.38 19.61 -0.32
CA ILE A 207 -2.79 20.11 0.99
C ILE A 207 -3.24 19.00 1.97
N THR A 208 -3.37 17.75 1.50
CA THR A 208 -3.77 16.59 2.32
C THR A 208 -2.72 15.49 2.40
N GLY A 209 -1.73 15.46 1.50
CA GLY A 209 -0.73 14.39 1.38
C GLY A 209 -1.27 13.09 0.76
N ILE A 210 -2.48 13.13 0.18
CA ILE A 210 -3.27 11.95 -0.19
C ILE A 210 -3.89 12.14 -1.58
N ILE A 211 -3.74 11.15 -2.46
CA ILE A 211 -4.44 11.15 -3.76
C ILE A 211 -5.95 11.03 -3.49
N PRO A 212 -6.80 11.93 -4.03
CA PRO A 212 -8.24 11.88 -3.81
C PRO A 212 -8.90 10.64 -4.43
N GLU A 213 -10.10 10.32 -3.95
CA GLU A 213 -10.88 9.19 -4.47
C GLU A 213 -11.16 9.35 -5.97
N ASP A 214 -10.91 8.28 -6.75
CA ASP A 214 -10.80 8.36 -8.21
C ASP A 214 -12.08 8.86 -8.92
N GLY A 215 -11.88 9.66 -9.98
CA GLY A 215 -12.95 10.30 -10.74
C GLY A 215 -13.93 9.32 -11.40
N LEU A 216 -13.44 8.20 -11.95
CA LEU A 216 -14.30 7.16 -12.53
C LEU A 216 -15.00 6.36 -11.44
N ALA A 217 -14.29 5.98 -10.37
CA ALA A 217 -14.90 5.30 -9.22
C ALA A 217 -16.04 6.12 -8.59
N ARG A 218 -15.88 7.44 -8.52
CA ARG A 218 -16.91 8.40 -8.07
C ARG A 218 -18.07 8.56 -9.07
N ALA A 219 -17.80 8.53 -10.38
CA ALA A 219 -18.84 8.58 -11.40
C ALA A 219 -19.70 7.30 -11.46
N MET A 220 -19.20 6.18 -10.93
CA MET A 220 -19.89 4.90 -10.85
C MET A 220 -20.56 4.62 -9.49
N ASP A 221 -20.70 5.64 -8.62
CA ASP A 221 -21.19 5.51 -7.22
C ASP A 221 -20.40 4.53 -6.33
N ASN A 222 -19.23 4.06 -6.78
CA ASN A 222 -18.37 3.13 -6.03
C ASN A 222 -17.50 3.83 -4.97
N ALA A 223 -17.33 5.16 -5.09
CA ALA A 223 -16.59 5.99 -4.14
C ALA A 223 -17.24 7.37 -3.99
N GLN A 224 -16.91 8.08 -2.92
CA GLN A 224 -17.28 9.50 -2.73
C GLN A 224 -16.03 10.29 -2.34
N LEU A 225 -15.95 11.55 -2.78
CA LEU A 225 -14.85 12.44 -2.39
C LEU A 225 -14.92 12.70 -0.90
N THR A 226 -13.88 12.36 -0.14
CA THR A 226 -13.80 12.75 1.26
C THR A 226 -13.65 14.27 1.34
N PRO A 227 -14.50 15.01 2.07
CA PRO A 227 -14.39 16.47 2.18
C PRO A 227 -12.99 16.89 2.64
N LEU A 228 -12.42 17.92 2.03
CA LEU A 228 -11.03 18.33 2.22
C LEU A 228 -10.74 18.66 3.69
N ARG A 229 -11.70 19.30 4.38
CA ARG A 229 -11.60 19.62 5.82
C ARG A 229 -11.77 18.42 6.76
N LYS A 230 -12.16 17.25 6.26
CA LYS A 230 -12.09 15.97 7.01
C LYS A 230 -10.68 15.35 6.92
N ARG A 231 -9.94 15.61 5.83
CA ARG A 231 -8.52 15.25 5.69
C ARG A 231 -7.61 16.25 6.44
N ASN A 232 -7.79 17.54 6.21
CA ASN A 232 -7.01 18.61 6.84
C ASN A 232 -7.94 19.70 7.45
N PRO A 233 -8.28 19.61 8.75
CA PRO A 233 -9.20 20.53 9.41
C PRO A 233 -8.74 22.00 9.48
N LYS A 234 -7.43 22.26 9.31
CA LYS A 234 -6.82 23.59 9.42
C LYS A 234 -7.21 24.53 8.26
N VAL A 235 -7.59 23.96 7.12
CA VAL A 235 -7.89 24.67 5.87
C VAL A 235 -9.20 25.46 5.96
N THR A 236 -9.25 26.64 5.34
CA THR A 236 -10.45 27.49 5.34
C THR A 236 -11.63 26.81 4.62
N ARG A 237 -12.86 27.10 5.09
CA ARG A 237 -14.08 26.60 4.45
C ARG A 237 -14.23 27.07 3.00
N LYS A 238 -13.70 28.25 2.66
CA LYS A 238 -13.75 28.78 1.29
C LYS A 238 -12.83 28.01 0.34
N PHE A 239 -11.57 27.78 0.74
CA PHE A 239 -10.62 27.04 -0.09
C PHE A 239 -11.11 25.61 -0.32
N ALA A 240 -11.54 24.93 0.74
CA ALA A 240 -12.10 23.59 0.65
C ALA A 240 -13.26 23.50 -0.37
N LEU A 241 -14.24 24.41 -0.30
CA LEU A 241 -15.35 24.46 -1.25
C LEU A 241 -14.91 24.80 -2.69
N ALA A 242 -13.84 25.57 -2.87
CA ALA A 242 -13.29 25.83 -4.20
C ALA A 242 -12.65 24.57 -4.80
N ILE A 243 -11.83 23.84 -4.04
CA ILE A 243 -11.22 22.57 -4.49
C ILE A 243 -12.30 21.51 -4.73
N GLU A 244 -13.23 21.34 -3.79
CA GLU A 244 -14.34 20.38 -3.89
C GLU A 244 -15.23 20.67 -5.11
N LYS A 245 -15.51 21.94 -5.44
CA LYS A 245 -16.23 22.34 -6.66
C LYS A 245 -15.43 22.07 -7.94
N ALA A 246 -14.13 22.39 -7.98
CA ALA A 246 -13.30 22.09 -9.14
C ALA A 246 -13.28 20.58 -9.46
N MET A 247 -13.33 19.76 -8.41
CA MET A 247 -13.35 18.29 -8.48
C MET A 247 -14.76 17.69 -8.58
N ALA A 248 -15.80 18.43 -8.98
CA ALA A 248 -17.13 17.88 -9.19
C ALA A 248 -17.13 16.80 -10.31
N VAL A 249 -18.00 15.79 -10.18
CA VAL A 249 -18.07 14.66 -11.14
C VAL A 249 -18.54 15.18 -12.51
N ASP A 250 -19.69 15.84 -12.55
CA ASP A 250 -20.21 16.46 -13.78
C ASP A 250 -19.42 17.75 -14.12
N PRO A 251 -18.92 17.92 -15.37
CA PRO A 251 -18.26 19.15 -15.79
C PRO A 251 -19.11 20.43 -15.66
N SER A 252 -20.43 20.35 -15.69
CA SER A 252 -21.33 21.50 -15.52
C SER A 252 -21.39 22.03 -14.07
N ASP A 253 -21.16 21.17 -13.07
CA ASP A 253 -21.05 21.56 -11.66
C ASP A 253 -19.71 22.22 -11.32
N ARG A 254 -18.69 22.09 -12.18
CA ARG A 254 -17.34 22.68 -11.98
C ARG A 254 -17.35 24.21 -12.20
N PHE A 255 -16.20 24.85 -12.03
CA PHE A 255 -15.97 26.17 -12.62
C PHE A 255 -15.92 26.04 -14.15
N GLN A 256 -16.48 27.00 -14.87
CA GLN A 256 -16.59 26.91 -16.33
C GLN A 256 -15.38 27.53 -17.04
N THR A 257 -14.55 28.27 -16.31
CA THR A 257 -13.26 28.83 -16.78
C THR A 257 -12.18 28.73 -15.70
N ALA A 258 -10.90 28.70 -16.11
CA ALA A 258 -9.78 28.71 -15.17
C ALA A 258 -9.71 30.01 -14.34
N GLU A 259 -10.14 31.15 -14.91
CA GLU A 259 -10.22 32.45 -14.22
C GLU A 259 -11.29 32.47 -13.12
N GLU A 260 -12.45 31.82 -13.31
CA GLU A 260 -13.43 31.61 -12.22
C GLU A 260 -12.82 30.83 -11.04
N PHE A 261 -12.05 29.77 -11.33
CA PHE A 261 -11.41 28.95 -10.31
C PHE A 261 -10.31 29.75 -9.58
N LYS A 262 -9.45 30.47 -10.32
CA LYS A 262 -8.45 31.41 -9.78
C LYS A 262 -9.08 32.43 -8.84
N LYS A 263 -10.20 33.04 -9.25
CA LYS A 263 -10.95 34.00 -8.43
C LYS A 263 -11.53 33.37 -7.16
N ALA A 264 -11.93 32.10 -7.20
CA ALA A 264 -12.38 31.37 -6.02
C ALA A 264 -11.22 31.04 -5.05
N LEU A 265 -10.05 30.64 -5.57
CA LEU A 265 -8.84 30.39 -4.79
C LEU A 265 -8.31 31.66 -4.12
N LEU A 266 -8.08 32.73 -4.89
CA LEU A 266 -7.65 34.03 -4.36
C LEU A 266 -8.68 34.63 -3.38
N GLY A 267 -9.97 34.34 -3.62
CA GLY A 267 -11.08 34.71 -2.73
C GLY A 267 -11.19 33.91 -1.43
N SER A 268 -10.40 32.84 -1.23
CA SER A 268 -10.34 32.10 0.03
C SER A 268 -9.59 32.86 1.11
N LYS A 269 -8.51 33.57 0.74
CA LYS A 269 -7.65 34.31 1.67
C LYS A 269 -8.45 35.32 2.49
N SER A 270 -8.01 35.49 3.75
CA SER A 270 -8.61 36.49 4.63
C SER A 270 -8.26 37.90 4.19
N LYS A 271 -9.10 38.90 4.51
CA LYS A 271 -8.98 40.28 3.99
C LYS A 271 -7.64 40.98 4.27
N THR A 272 -6.84 40.47 5.20
CA THR A 272 -5.55 41.03 5.63
C THR A 272 -4.38 40.70 4.69
N GLN A 273 -4.54 39.82 3.69
CA GLN A 273 -3.46 39.37 2.80
C GLN A 273 -3.86 39.43 1.31
N GLN A 274 -4.05 40.64 0.78
CA GLN A 274 -4.03 40.85 -0.67
C GLN A 274 -2.59 41.12 -1.14
N ILE A 275 -2.02 40.17 -1.88
CA ILE A 275 -0.71 40.31 -2.52
C ILE A 275 -0.91 40.84 -3.95
N GLY A 276 -0.14 41.86 -4.32
CA GLY A 276 -0.13 42.38 -5.69
C GLY A 276 0.92 41.69 -6.56
N GLY A 277 0.51 41.22 -7.75
CA GLY A 277 1.42 41.12 -8.90
C GLY A 277 2.58 40.12 -8.83
N GLY A 278 2.48 39.01 -8.11
CA GLY A 278 3.51 37.95 -8.13
C GLY A 278 3.09 36.65 -7.46
N TYR A 279 3.11 35.54 -8.21
CA TYR A 279 2.98 34.20 -7.66
C TYR A 279 4.37 33.66 -7.30
N ALA A 280 4.78 33.91 -6.06
CA ALA A 280 5.95 33.27 -5.46
C ALA A 280 5.51 32.41 -4.27
N VAL A 281 6.12 31.24 -4.13
CA VAL A 281 6.08 30.37 -2.95
C VAL A 281 7.44 30.38 -2.25
N GLU A 282 7.51 29.91 -1.00
CA GLU A 282 8.78 29.83 -0.28
C GLU A 282 9.79 28.97 -1.06
N PRO A 283 10.99 29.49 -1.40
CA PRO A 283 11.92 28.79 -2.27
C PRO A 283 12.41 27.46 -1.67
N PRO A 284 12.77 26.46 -2.52
CA PRO A 284 13.39 25.25 -2.03
C PRO A 284 14.76 25.56 -1.37
N PRO A 285 15.18 24.79 -0.35
CA PRO A 285 16.47 25.01 0.30
C PRO A 285 17.64 24.77 -0.65
N PRO A 286 18.79 25.47 -0.50
CA PRO A 286 19.94 25.31 -1.39
C PRO A 286 20.41 23.85 -1.48
N GLY A 287 20.63 23.37 -2.71
CA GLY A 287 21.17 22.03 -2.97
C GLY A 287 20.14 20.95 -3.33
N THR A 288 18.83 21.23 -3.37
CA THR A 288 17.79 20.24 -3.78
C THR A 288 17.76 19.96 -5.30
N LEU A 289 18.92 19.72 -5.91
CA LEU A 289 18.99 19.25 -7.30
C LEU A 289 18.52 17.79 -7.36
N SER A 290 17.53 17.52 -8.21
CA SER A 290 17.11 16.16 -8.58
C SER A 290 18.09 15.56 -9.60
N THR A 291 19.36 15.44 -9.21
CA THR A 291 20.43 14.76 -9.96
C THR A 291 20.81 13.49 -9.22
N GLY A 292 20.88 12.37 -9.94
CA GLY A 292 21.43 11.14 -9.38
C GLY A 292 22.95 11.20 -9.23
N ASP A 293 23.42 10.56 -8.15
CA ASP A 293 24.82 10.25 -7.82
C ASP A 293 25.70 11.39 -7.22
N PRO A 294 26.57 11.11 -6.21
CA PRO A 294 27.29 12.14 -5.44
C PRO A 294 28.80 12.25 -5.76
N SER A 295 29.42 13.42 -5.51
CA SER A 295 30.87 13.56 -5.32
C SER A 295 31.31 14.87 -4.64
N ASP A 296 32.43 14.79 -3.91
CA ASP A 296 33.33 15.83 -3.37
C ASP A 296 32.85 16.97 -2.42
N SER A 297 32.91 16.64 -1.13
CA SER A 297 33.83 17.22 -0.12
C SER A 297 33.82 18.71 0.28
N MET A 298 33.42 18.94 1.55
CA MET A 298 34.06 19.83 2.57
C MET A 298 34.01 21.37 2.38
N PRO A 299 34.26 22.20 3.43
CA PRO A 299 34.58 21.89 4.83
C PRO A 299 33.57 22.43 5.87
N VAL A 300 33.87 22.19 7.16
CA VAL A 300 33.04 22.52 8.33
C VAL A 300 33.30 23.93 8.87
N THR A 301 32.24 24.62 9.32
CA THR A 301 32.33 25.68 10.36
C THR A 301 31.30 25.48 11.46
N VAL A 302 31.75 25.55 12.72
CA VAL A 302 30.92 25.42 13.93
C VAL A 302 30.43 26.80 14.39
N VAL A 303 29.18 26.91 14.80
CA VAL A 303 28.65 28.06 15.57
C VAL A 303 27.82 27.53 16.74
N ASP A 304 27.87 28.22 17.87
CA ASP A 304 27.52 27.69 19.19
C ASP A 304 26.06 27.85 19.62
N LYS A 305 25.71 27.22 20.74
CA LYS A 305 24.38 27.22 21.36
C LYS A 305 24.03 28.57 22.00
N GLU A 306 22.73 28.90 22.05
CA GLU A 306 22.17 29.58 23.23
C GLU A 306 20.79 29.02 23.63
N LYS A 307 20.34 29.32 24.85
CA LYS A 307 19.22 28.66 25.55
C LYS A 307 18.03 29.59 25.75
N THR A 308 16.83 29.02 25.84
CA THR A 308 15.72 29.58 26.66
C THR A 308 14.90 28.44 27.31
N PRO A 309 14.23 28.68 28.46
CA PRO A 309 13.74 27.62 29.35
C PRO A 309 12.30 27.14 29.07
N PRO A 310 11.90 25.96 29.60
CA PRO A 310 10.56 25.38 29.40
C PRO A 310 9.49 26.02 30.31
N ARG A 311 8.22 25.88 29.90
CA ARG A 311 7.03 26.26 30.68
C ARG A 311 6.25 25.00 31.11
N ALA A 312 5.83 24.95 32.37
CA ALA A 312 5.17 23.79 32.97
C ALA A 312 3.74 23.52 32.43
N PRO A 313 3.26 22.26 32.47
CA PRO A 313 1.97 21.86 31.89
C PRO A 313 0.76 22.16 32.79
N GLY A 314 -0.41 22.37 32.18
CA GLY A 314 -1.71 22.50 32.86
C GLY A 314 -2.57 21.24 32.70
N SER A 315 -3.22 20.81 33.79
CA SER A 315 -4.06 19.61 33.87
C SER A 315 -5.45 19.81 33.26
N ILE A 316 -6.03 18.75 32.65
CA ILE A 316 -7.43 18.68 32.19
C ILE A 316 -8.06 17.36 32.72
N PRO A 317 -9.38 17.31 33.05
CA PRO A 317 -9.99 16.21 33.83
C PRO A 317 -10.35 14.94 33.01
N PRO A 318 -10.76 13.83 33.67
CA PRO A 318 -11.01 12.53 33.03
C PRO A 318 -12.29 12.46 32.17
N PRO A 319 -12.43 11.45 31.28
CA PRO A 319 -13.52 11.36 30.31
C PRO A 319 -14.84 10.84 30.90
N PHE A 320 -15.95 11.21 30.24
CA PHE A 320 -17.28 10.65 30.50
C PHE A 320 -17.47 9.29 29.84
N LEU A 321 -18.03 8.33 30.58
CA LEU A 321 -18.49 7.05 30.06
C LEU A 321 -19.89 7.20 29.45
N HIS A 322 -20.08 6.64 28.25
CA HIS A 322 -21.40 6.29 27.72
C HIS A 322 -21.42 4.82 27.31
N THR A 323 -22.21 4.04 28.03
CA THR A 323 -22.52 2.64 27.74
C THR A 323 -23.80 2.56 26.93
N ASP A 324 -23.81 1.80 25.83
CA ASP A 324 -25.03 1.29 25.20
C ASP A 324 -24.70 0.03 24.39
N ASP A 325 -25.19 -1.13 24.84
CA ASP A 325 -24.92 -2.41 24.20
C ASP A 325 -25.80 -2.63 22.96
N GLN A 326 -25.15 -2.61 21.79
CA GLN A 326 -25.73 -3.06 20.52
C GLN A 326 -24.70 -3.95 19.78
N PRO A 327 -25.03 -5.21 19.43
CA PRO A 327 -24.11 -6.08 18.71
C PRO A 327 -23.83 -5.52 17.31
N PHE A 328 -22.59 -5.08 17.08
CA PHE A 328 -22.16 -4.42 15.84
C PHE A 328 -22.19 -5.36 14.63
N VAL A 329 -23.27 -5.28 13.84
CA VAL A 329 -23.32 -5.92 12.52
C VAL A 329 -22.64 -5.01 11.50
N SER A 330 -21.46 -5.43 11.02
CA SER A 330 -20.60 -4.61 10.15
C SER A 330 -21.32 -4.07 8.90
N PRO A 331 -21.04 -2.81 8.48
CA PRO A 331 -21.66 -2.22 7.30
C PRO A 331 -21.48 -3.08 6.04
N LEU A 332 -20.31 -3.71 5.88
CA LEU A 332 -19.99 -4.60 4.76
C LEU A 332 -20.87 -5.86 4.71
N LYS A 333 -21.30 -6.41 5.86
CA LYS A 333 -22.25 -7.54 5.89
C LYS A 333 -23.64 -7.11 5.42
N LYS A 334 -24.11 -5.94 5.86
CA LYS A 334 -25.35 -5.31 5.35
C LYS A 334 -25.25 -4.95 3.87
N GLN A 335 -24.07 -4.56 3.38
CA GLN A 335 -23.82 -4.28 1.96
C GLN A 335 -23.86 -5.55 1.11
N LYS A 336 -23.09 -6.60 1.44
CA LYS A 336 -23.09 -7.88 0.71
C LYS A 336 -24.49 -8.54 0.70
N GLU A 337 -25.29 -8.38 1.76
CA GLU A 337 -26.70 -8.78 1.72
C GLU A 337 -27.57 -7.96 0.76
N ARG A 338 -27.40 -6.63 0.74
CA ARG A 338 -28.12 -5.73 -0.19
C ARG A 338 -27.73 -6.03 -1.63
N GLU A 339 -26.47 -6.29 -1.92
CA GLU A 339 -25.96 -6.70 -3.23
C GLU A 339 -26.52 -8.07 -3.63
N ARG A 340 -26.52 -9.07 -2.74
CA ARG A 340 -27.13 -10.38 -3.01
C ARG A 340 -28.64 -10.27 -3.28
N LYS A 341 -29.35 -9.41 -2.54
CA LYS A 341 -30.78 -9.10 -2.77
C LYS A 341 -31.00 -8.36 -4.10
N ARG A 342 -30.17 -7.37 -4.44
CA ARG A 342 -30.20 -6.64 -5.73
C ARG A 342 -29.91 -7.55 -6.92
N ARG A 343 -28.88 -8.40 -6.84
CA ARG A 343 -28.54 -9.38 -7.88
C ARG A 343 -29.67 -10.38 -8.11
N ASN A 344 -30.26 -10.90 -7.04
CA ASN A 344 -31.41 -11.80 -7.13
C ASN A 344 -32.66 -11.10 -7.70
N ALA A 345 -32.87 -9.81 -7.43
CA ALA A 345 -33.94 -9.02 -8.04
C ALA A 345 -33.68 -8.76 -9.54
N LEU A 346 -32.45 -8.42 -9.93
CA LEU A 346 -32.05 -8.23 -11.31
C LEU A 346 -32.22 -9.53 -12.14
N ILE A 347 -31.82 -10.69 -11.60
CA ILE A 347 -32.03 -11.99 -12.25
C ILE A 347 -33.52 -12.26 -12.46
N ARG A 348 -34.38 -11.99 -11.44
CA ARG A 348 -35.84 -12.12 -11.59
C ARG A 348 -36.42 -11.16 -12.64
N PHE A 349 -35.90 -9.94 -12.73
CA PHE A 349 -36.32 -8.94 -13.72
C PHE A 349 -35.91 -9.32 -15.15
N VAL A 350 -34.69 -9.84 -15.34
CA VAL A 350 -34.23 -10.37 -16.65
C VAL A 350 -35.04 -11.60 -17.05
N ILE A 351 -35.33 -12.52 -16.13
CA ILE A 351 -36.23 -13.67 -16.40
C ILE A 351 -37.63 -13.18 -16.80
N LEU A 352 -38.19 -12.17 -16.11
CA LEU A 352 -39.49 -11.59 -16.46
C LEU A 352 -39.46 -10.96 -17.86
N LEU A 353 -38.41 -10.21 -18.22
CA LEU A 353 -38.25 -9.64 -19.56
C LEU A 353 -38.11 -10.73 -20.64
N LEU A 354 -37.40 -11.83 -20.38
CA LEU A 354 -37.29 -12.95 -21.32
C LEU A 354 -38.63 -13.68 -21.50
N VAL A 355 -39.42 -13.85 -20.44
CA VAL A 355 -40.78 -14.40 -20.51
C VAL A 355 -41.72 -13.48 -21.30
N LEU A 356 -41.66 -12.16 -21.06
CA LEU A 356 -42.44 -11.17 -21.79
C LEU A 356 -42.03 -11.07 -23.27
N ALA A 357 -40.72 -11.18 -23.58
CA ALA A 357 -40.23 -11.24 -24.96
C ALA A 357 -40.68 -12.51 -25.68
N GLY A 358 -40.62 -13.67 -25.01
CA GLY A 358 -41.14 -14.93 -25.55
C GLY A 358 -42.64 -14.89 -25.82
N ALA A 359 -43.42 -14.33 -24.89
CA ALA A 359 -44.86 -14.09 -25.08
C ALA A 359 -45.15 -13.08 -26.21
N GLY A 360 -44.31 -12.05 -26.37
CA GLY A 360 -44.39 -11.09 -27.46
C GLY A 360 -44.14 -11.73 -28.83
N VAL A 361 -43.09 -12.56 -28.97
CA VAL A 361 -42.83 -13.32 -30.20
C VAL A 361 -43.99 -14.28 -30.50
N PHE A 362 -44.52 -14.97 -29.50
CA PHE A 362 -45.69 -15.85 -29.63
C PHE A 362 -46.95 -15.11 -30.13
N PHE A 363 -47.22 -13.90 -29.65
CA PHE A 363 -48.40 -13.12 -30.05
C PHE A 363 -48.25 -12.38 -31.39
N PHE A 364 -47.07 -11.83 -31.70
CA PHE A 364 -46.89 -10.93 -32.83
C PHE A 364 -46.15 -11.54 -34.04
N VAL A 365 -45.33 -12.58 -33.85
CA VAL A 365 -44.60 -13.23 -34.96
C VAL A 365 -44.56 -14.76 -34.77
N PRO A 366 -45.72 -15.44 -34.77
CA PRO A 366 -45.81 -16.87 -34.43
C PRO A 366 -45.04 -17.79 -35.41
N ASP A 367 -44.69 -17.31 -36.61
CA ASP A 367 -43.93 -18.06 -37.62
C ASP A 367 -42.43 -18.21 -37.34
N LEU A 368 -41.89 -17.53 -36.31
CA LEU A 368 -40.52 -17.81 -35.84
C LEU A 368 -40.42 -19.10 -35.00
N LEU A 369 -41.54 -19.72 -34.61
CA LEU A 369 -41.54 -20.96 -33.83
C LEU A 369 -41.54 -22.20 -34.74
N PRO A 370 -40.62 -23.16 -34.55
CA PRO A 370 -40.60 -24.39 -35.34
C PRO A 370 -41.84 -25.25 -35.08
N ALA A 371 -42.28 -25.97 -36.11
CA ALA A 371 -43.59 -26.61 -36.14
C ALA A 371 -43.85 -27.62 -35.01
N ASN A 372 -42.81 -28.26 -34.48
CA ASN A 372 -42.89 -29.18 -33.35
C ASN A 372 -43.30 -28.51 -32.03
N LEU A 373 -43.00 -27.22 -31.83
CA LEU A 373 -43.43 -26.45 -30.65
C LEU A 373 -44.85 -25.88 -30.81
N ARG A 374 -45.26 -25.58 -32.05
CA ARG A 374 -46.62 -25.09 -32.37
C ARG A 374 -47.72 -26.13 -32.08
N ALA A 375 -47.39 -27.43 -32.09
CA ALA A 375 -48.35 -28.52 -31.98
C ALA A 375 -48.74 -28.92 -30.53
N VAL A 376 -48.11 -28.36 -29.50
CA VAL A 376 -48.17 -28.88 -28.10
C VAL A 376 -48.93 -27.96 -27.13
N ILE A 377 -49.51 -26.86 -27.60
CA ILE A 377 -50.12 -25.82 -26.76
C ILE A 377 -51.58 -25.59 -27.21
N PRO A 378 -52.59 -25.74 -26.33
CA PRO A 378 -53.99 -25.60 -26.71
C PRO A 378 -54.39 -24.13 -26.94
N MET A 379 -55.02 -23.85 -28.08
CA MET A 379 -55.72 -22.57 -28.30
C MET A 379 -56.99 -22.50 -27.44
N ILE A 380 -57.13 -21.43 -26.66
CA ILE A 380 -58.40 -20.98 -26.10
C ILE A 380 -58.86 -19.78 -26.93
N ALA A 381 -59.97 -19.94 -27.65
CA ALA A 381 -60.54 -18.86 -28.47
C ALA A 381 -61.24 -17.80 -27.60
N PRO A 382 -61.20 -16.51 -27.98
CA PRO A 382 -61.85 -15.45 -27.23
C PRO A 382 -63.38 -15.49 -27.41
N VAL A 383 -64.11 -15.28 -26.31
CA VAL A 383 -65.56 -15.03 -26.31
C VAL A 383 -65.80 -13.54 -26.04
N ASN A 384 -66.77 -12.95 -26.75
CA ASN A 384 -67.05 -11.51 -26.74
C ASN A 384 -67.93 -11.07 -25.56
N THR A 385 -68.04 -9.73 -25.40
CA THR A 385 -69.03 -8.98 -24.59
C THR A 385 -68.95 -9.11 -23.06
N SER A 386 -69.24 -8.08 -22.24
CA SER A 386 -69.58 -6.66 -22.51
C SER A 386 -69.29 -5.75 -21.30
N THR A 387 -69.22 -4.44 -21.52
CA THR A 387 -69.07 -3.39 -20.49
C THR A 387 -70.35 -3.20 -19.67
N PRO A 388 -70.24 -2.83 -18.38
CA PRO A 388 -71.07 -1.72 -17.88
C PRO A 388 -70.36 -0.71 -16.96
N THR A 389 -71.10 0.36 -16.63
CA THR A 389 -70.65 1.67 -16.14
C THR A 389 -70.54 1.82 -14.60
N VAL A 390 -69.58 2.66 -14.19
CA VAL A 390 -69.45 3.48 -12.95
C VAL A 390 -70.64 3.58 -11.98
N THR A 391 -70.38 3.47 -10.66
CA THR A 391 -70.88 4.33 -9.54
C THR A 391 -70.07 4.01 -8.24
N ALA A 392 -70.16 4.82 -7.17
CA ALA A 392 -69.21 4.81 -6.02
C ALA A 392 -69.87 4.86 -4.61
N SER A 393 -69.05 4.68 -3.55
CA SER A 393 -69.35 4.89 -2.10
C SER A 393 -70.14 3.76 -1.38
N PRO A 394 -70.18 3.66 -0.03
CA PRO A 394 -69.05 3.55 0.93
C PRO A 394 -69.19 2.38 1.96
N LEU A 395 -68.35 2.39 3.01
CA LEU A 395 -68.42 1.65 4.31
C LEU A 395 -69.76 1.87 5.07
N PRO A 396 -70.10 1.18 6.21
CA PRO A 396 -69.38 0.13 6.97
C PRO A 396 -70.29 -1.04 7.52
N THR A 397 -69.82 -1.75 8.59
CA THR A 397 -70.61 -2.54 9.59
C THR A 397 -70.82 -4.04 9.27
N ALA A 398 -70.88 -5.01 10.22
CA ALA A 398 -70.18 -5.30 11.51
C ALA A 398 -70.57 -6.73 11.99
N THR A 399 -70.19 -7.11 13.23
CA THR A 399 -70.82 -8.18 14.07
C THR A 399 -70.45 -9.63 13.70
N SER A 400 -69.44 -10.25 14.35
CA SER A 400 -69.55 -11.14 15.55
C SER A 400 -69.91 -12.60 15.19
N THR A 401 -69.56 -13.66 15.95
CA THR A 401 -69.67 -13.83 17.42
C THR A 401 -68.80 -15.02 17.93
N VAL A 402 -67.91 -14.78 18.93
CA VAL A 402 -67.55 -15.55 20.18
C VAL A 402 -67.26 -17.10 20.01
N THR A 403 -66.36 -17.80 20.74
CA THR A 403 -66.30 -18.07 22.21
C THR A 403 -65.01 -18.81 22.69
N GLU A 404 -64.52 -18.47 23.89
CA GLU A 404 -63.68 -19.20 24.89
C GLU A 404 -62.35 -19.98 24.57
N THR A 405 -61.19 -19.46 25.03
CA THR A 405 -60.52 -19.69 26.37
C THR A 405 -60.62 -21.09 27.06
N PRO A 406 -59.64 -21.64 27.84
CA PRO A 406 -58.20 -21.34 28.11
C PRO A 406 -57.21 -22.58 28.04
N SER A 407 -55.98 -22.39 28.57
CA SER A 407 -54.91 -23.34 29.02
C SER A 407 -55.39 -24.51 29.95
N PRO A 408 -54.58 -25.58 30.29
CA PRO A 408 -53.11 -25.64 30.41
C PRO A 408 -52.38 -26.99 30.04
N LEU A 409 -51.11 -27.13 30.51
CA LEU A 409 -50.23 -28.33 30.68
C LEU A 409 -50.90 -29.51 31.45
N PRO A 410 -50.32 -30.74 31.64
CA PRO A 410 -48.99 -31.29 31.27
C PRO A 410 -49.01 -32.79 30.79
N THR A 411 -47.97 -33.58 31.14
CA THR A 411 -47.86 -35.09 31.14
C THR A 411 -47.21 -35.70 29.86
N SER A 412 -46.28 -36.67 29.81
CA SER A 412 -45.49 -37.55 30.72
C SER A 412 -45.72 -39.07 30.50
N THR A 413 -44.72 -39.75 29.92
CA THR A 413 -44.46 -41.22 30.00
C THR A 413 -42.97 -41.41 29.62
N ALA A 414 -42.04 -42.07 30.35
CA ALA A 414 -42.04 -43.29 31.18
C ALA A 414 -42.21 -44.58 30.33
N THR A 415 -41.44 -45.67 30.46
CA THR A 415 -40.33 -46.09 31.37
C THR A 415 -39.52 -47.22 30.65
N ALA A 416 -38.33 -47.72 31.00
CA ALA A 416 -37.41 -47.59 32.16
C ALA A 416 -35.91 -47.65 31.67
N SER A 417 -34.88 -48.36 32.18
CA SER A 417 -34.77 -49.40 33.23
C SER A 417 -33.35 -49.55 33.83
N LYS A 418 -33.30 -49.62 35.17
CA LYS A 418 -32.39 -50.35 36.10
C LYS A 418 -30.86 -50.44 35.89
N THR A 419 -30.15 -49.63 36.70
CA THR A 419 -28.87 -49.87 37.44
C THR A 419 -29.03 -50.94 38.58
N PRO A 420 -28.07 -51.27 39.52
CA PRO A 420 -26.75 -50.65 39.88
C PRO A 420 -25.50 -51.58 40.11
N ILE A 421 -24.23 -51.16 39.93
CA ILE A 421 -23.17 -50.51 40.82
C ILE A 421 -22.29 -51.52 41.71
N PRO A 422 -21.61 -51.24 42.87
CA PRO A 422 -20.16 -51.60 43.17
C PRO A 422 -19.93 -52.59 44.38
N PRO A 423 -18.76 -52.76 45.11
CA PRO A 423 -17.40 -52.11 45.08
C PRO A 423 -16.08 -52.92 45.38
N THR A 424 -14.95 -52.34 44.92
CA THR A 424 -13.54 -52.16 45.41
C THR A 424 -12.90 -52.89 46.65
N LYS A 425 -11.60 -53.31 46.54
CA LYS A 425 -10.40 -53.12 47.46
C LYS A 425 -9.49 -54.35 47.88
N THR A 426 -8.22 -54.37 47.41
CA THR A 426 -6.92 -54.82 48.09
C THR A 426 -6.77 -56.24 48.72
N PRO A 427 -5.58 -56.72 49.25
CA PRO A 427 -4.16 -56.31 49.09
C PRO A 427 -3.08 -57.44 48.85
N ALA A 428 -1.87 -57.00 48.48
CA ALA A 428 -0.50 -57.47 48.85
C ALA A 428 -0.03 -58.95 48.85
N SER A 429 1.11 -59.20 48.18
CA SER A 429 2.11 -60.28 48.43
C SER A 429 3.32 -60.09 47.45
N THR A 430 4.60 -60.45 47.66
CA THR A 430 5.52 -60.62 48.82
C THR A 430 6.98 -60.53 48.28
N ALA A 431 8.00 -60.23 49.10
CA ALA A 431 9.41 -60.06 48.67
C ALA A 431 10.31 -61.32 48.88
N THR A 432 11.54 -61.31 48.33
CA THR A 432 12.62 -62.27 48.63
C THR A 432 13.97 -61.54 48.57
N ALA A 433 14.94 -61.93 49.41
CA ALA A 433 16.15 -61.15 49.70
C ALA A 433 17.45 -61.82 49.23
N THR A 434 18.54 -61.05 49.13
CA THR A 434 19.91 -61.60 49.03
C THR A 434 20.92 -60.67 49.73
N VAL A 435 21.31 -61.08 50.94
CA VAL A 435 22.61 -60.94 51.63
C VAL A 435 23.49 -59.71 51.34
N LEU A 436 23.81 -58.93 52.40
CA LEU A 436 24.94 -58.00 52.44
C LEU A 436 26.28 -58.73 52.61
N VAL A 437 27.36 -58.13 52.10
CA VAL A 437 28.70 -58.27 52.69
C VAL A 437 29.19 -56.88 53.07
N GLU A 438 29.65 -56.73 54.30
CA GLU A 438 30.13 -55.48 54.89
C GLU A 438 31.67 -55.42 54.84
N SER A 439 32.26 -54.23 54.75
CA SER A 439 33.71 -54.04 54.84
C SER A 439 34.03 -52.65 55.39
N THR A 440 34.88 -52.61 56.42
CA THR A 440 35.05 -51.46 57.31
C THR A 440 36.07 -50.44 56.78
N SER A 441 36.02 -49.22 57.29
CA SER A 441 36.91 -48.12 56.92
C SER A 441 38.38 -48.33 57.33
N THR A 442 39.29 -47.73 56.56
CA THR A 442 40.65 -47.37 57.00
C THR A 442 41.04 -46.10 56.25
N ALA A 443 41.73 -45.17 56.93
CA ALA A 443 42.09 -43.85 56.39
C ALA A 443 43.62 -43.66 56.34
N SER A 444 44.06 -42.59 55.67
CA SER A 444 45.45 -42.12 55.46
C SER A 444 46.12 -42.55 54.14
N PRO A 445 46.94 -41.69 53.49
CA PRO A 445 46.93 -40.22 53.46
C PRO A 445 46.77 -39.67 52.02
N ALA A 446 46.64 -38.34 51.89
CA ALA A 446 46.60 -37.68 50.58
C ALA A 446 48.01 -37.46 49.98
N PRO A 447 48.28 -37.84 48.72
CA PRO A 447 49.39 -37.31 47.94
C PRO A 447 49.02 -35.98 47.28
N THR A 448 50.01 -35.08 47.14
CA THR A 448 49.82 -33.72 46.61
C THR A 448 49.46 -33.70 45.13
N ALA A 449 48.64 -32.72 44.72
CA ALA A 449 48.26 -32.51 43.33
C ALA A 449 49.47 -32.30 42.40
N THR A 450 49.48 -32.99 41.27
CA THR A 450 50.37 -32.72 40.14
C THR A 450 49.52 -32.12 39.01
N ASN A 451 49.89 -30.95 38.52
CA ASN A 451 49.15 -30.24 37.48
C ASN A 451 49.36 -30.88 36.10
N THR A 452 48.53 -31.85 35.74
CA THR A 452 48.36 -32.24 34.33
C THR A 452 47.82 -31.05 33.54
N PRO A 453 48.42 -30.64 32.42
CA PRO A 453 47.83 -29.63 31.54
C PRO A 453 46.43 -30.06 31.12
N GLY A 454 45.46 -29.16 31.28
CA GLY A 454 44.05 -29.48 31.05
C GLY A 454 43.79 -29.98 29.64
N VAL A 455 42.82 -30.90 29.49
CA VAL A 455 42.29 -31.30 28.18
C VAL A 455 41.90 -30.03 27.44
N THR A 456 42.58 -29.75 26.33
CA THR A 456 42.19 -28.66 25.43
C THR A 456 40.89 -29.07 24.79
N VAL A 457 39.78 -28.62 25.37
CA VAL A 457 38.45 -28.77 24.77
C VAL A 457 38.50 -28.03 23.44
N ALA A 458 38.50 -28.79 22.35
CA ALA A 458 38.40 -28.22 21.01
C ALA A 458 37.13 -27.35 20.99
N PRO A 459 37.18 -26.10 20.50
CA PRO A 459 36.03 -25.21 20.51
C PRO A 459 34.89 -25.90 19.75
N ALA A 460 33.76 -26.10 20.43
CA ALA A 460 32.58 -26.67 19.80
C ALA A 460 32.19 -25.79 18.62
N VAL A 461 32.10 -26.39 17.43
CA VAL A 461 31.81 -25.65 16.19
C VAL A 461 30.46 -24.97 16.35
N THR A 462 30.46 -23.63 16.38
CA THR A 462 29.23 -22.84 16.42
C THR A 462 28.37 -23.22 15.22
N PRO A 463 27.08 -23.57 15.41
CA PRO A 463 26.18 -23.85 14.29
C PRO A 463 26.16 -22.69 13.29
N VAL A 464 25.89 -22.98 12.01
CA VAL A 464 25.74 -21.94 10.99
C VAL A 464 24.61 -20.98 11.40
N GLY A 465 24.92 -19.67 11.41
CA GLY A 465 24.06 -18.60 11.93
C GLY A 465 24.16 -18.34 13.44
N GLY A 466 24.89 -19.17 14.18
CA GLY A 466 24.89 -19.13 15.64
C GLY A 466 23.49 -19.36 16.20
N GLY A 467 23.18 -18.72 17.33
CA GLY A 467 21.90 -18.92 18.01
C GLY A 467 21.63 -20.41 18.26
N ALA A 468 20.39 -20.84 18.01
CA ALA A 468 20.02 -22.26 18.12
C ALA A 468 20.44 -23.11 16.90
N GLY A 469 21.07 -22.51 15.88
CA GLY A 469 21.37 -23.17 14.60
C GLY A 469 20.11 -23.58 13.83
N GLN A 470 19.01 -22.86 14.02
CA GLN A 470 17.69 -23.23 13.51
C GLN A 470 17.00 -22.06 12.80
N ILE A 471 16.24 -22.39 11.74
CA ILE A 471 15.45 -21.46 10.94
C ILE A 471 14.00 -21.95 10.95
N ALA A 472 13.08 -21.09 11.35
CA ALA A 472 11.66 -21.27 11.05
C ALA A 472 11.36 -20.67 9.67
N TYR A 473 10.52 -21.32 8.88
CA TYR A 473 10.06 -20.80 7.60
C TYR A 473 8.70 -21.39 7.25
N VAL A 474 7.97 -20.74 6.35
CA VAL A 474 6.66 -21.19 5.86
C VAL A 474 6.86 -22.00 4.59
N SER A 475 6.03 -23.02 4.41
CA SER A 475 6.09 -23.89 3.25
C SER A 475 4.70 -24.40 2.84
N SER A 476 4.40 -24.41 1.54
CA SER A 476 3.19 -25.06 1.00
C SER A 476 3.35 -26.55 0.65
N ARG A 477 4.46 -27.22 1.02
CA ARG A 477 4.73 -28.64 0.72
C ARG A 477 3.64 -29.62 1.18
N SER A 478 2.87 -29.25 2.20
CA SER A 478 1.71 -29.97 2.76
C SER A 478 0.35 -29.61 2.12
N GLY A 479 0.34 -28.78 1.06
CA GLY A 479 -0.86 -28.31 0.37
C GLY A 479 -1.25 -26.89 0.76
N LEU A 480 -1.60 -26.65 2.03
CA LEU A 480 -1.69 -25.29 2.60
C LEU A 480 -0.34 -24.89 3.23
N PRO A 481 -0.05 -23.58 3.32
CA PRO A 481 1.10 -23.07 4.06
C PRO A 481 1.11 -23.56 5.51
N GLN A 482 2.23 -24.11 5.95
CA GLN A 482 2.50 -24.44 7.35
C GLN A 482 3.92 -23.99 7.71
N ILE A 483 4.17 -23.77 9.00
CA ILE A 483 5.48 -23.39 9.51
C ILE A 483 6.29 -24.66 9.77
N TYR A 484 7.51 -24.69 9.26
CA TYR A 484 8.51 -25.72 9.47
C TYR A 484 9.73 -25.13 10.19
N LEU A 485 10.43 -25.99 10.92
CA LEU A 485 11.64 -25.68 11.67
C LEU A 485 12.77 -26.59 11.18
N LEU A 486 13.77 -26.01 10.53
CA LEU A 486 14.97 -26.71 10.07
C LEU A 486 16.12 -26.49 11.06
N ASN A 487 16.88 -27.55 11.34
CA ASN A 487 18.15 -27.49 12.05
C ASN A 487 19.32 -27.53 11.05
N MET A 488 20.11 -26.46 11.01
CA MET A 488 21.21 -26.29 10.05
C MET A 488 22.34 -27.30 10.24
N ALA A 489 22.54 -27.80 11.47
CA ALA A 489 23.69 -28.65 11.80
C ALA A 489 23.50 -30.13 11.42
N ASN A 490 22.26 -30.65 11.43
CA ASN A 490 21.93 -32.03 11.08
C ASN A 490 20.91 -32.17 9.93
N GLN A 491 20.42 -31.05 9.37
CA GLN A 491 19.39 -30.99 8.34
C GLN A 491 18.07 -31.66 8.73
N GLU A 492 17.78 -31.74 10.03
CA GLU A 492 16.52 -32.25 10.56
C GLU A 492 15.41 -31.20 10.36
N LEU A 493 14.40 -31.57 9.57
CA LEU A 493 13.23 -30.75 9.28
C LEU A 493 12.03 -31.24 10.10
N LYS A 494 11.43 -30.34 10.87
CA LYS A 494 10.22 -30.59 11.67
C LYS A 494 9.08 -29.69 11.23
N GLN A 495 7.92 -30.26 10.92
CA GLN A 495 6.69 -29.48 10.79
C GLN A 495 6.26 -28.98 12.18
N LEU A 496 6.08 -27.66 12.32
CA LEU A 496 5.75 -27.02 13.60
C LEU A 496 4.25 -26.74 13.74
N THR A 497 3.55 -26.49 12.63
CA THR A 497 2.07 -26.33 12.59
C THR A 497 1.42 -27.35 11.66
N ASP A 498 0.24 -27.83 12.02
CA ASP A 498 -0.64 -28.63 11.16
C ASP A 498 -2.09 -28.12 11.30
N ILE A 499 -2.31 -26.90 10.80
CA ILE A 499 -3.55 -26.13 11.04
C ILE A 499 -4.39 -26.12 9.77
N GLN A 500 -5.68 -26.48 9.87
CA GLN A 500 -6.59 -26.65 8.73
C GLN A 500 -6.79 -25.38 7.87
N GLU A 501 -6.50 -24.20 8.41
CA GLU A 501 -6.62 -22.92 7.70
C GLU A 501 -5.26 -22.30 7.30
N GLY A 502 -4.16 -23.02 7.54
CA GLY A 502 -2.78 -22.65 7.24
C GLY A 502 -2.17 -21.60 8.17
N ALA A 503 -0.84 -21.52 8.18
CA ALA A 503 -0.05 -20.69 9.09
C ALA A 503 1.15 -20.03 8.40
N CYS A 504 1.35 -18.72 8.62
CA CYS A 504 2.41 -17.91 7.98
C CYS A 504 3.02 -16.86 8.93
N GLN A 505 4.01 -16.11 8.44
CA GLN A 505 4.70 -15.00 9.13
C GLN A 505 5.24 -15.34 10.53
N PRO A 506 6.09 -16.38 10.67
CA PRO A 506 6.78 -16.69 11.92
C PRO A 506 7.70 -15.56 12.38
N ALA A 507 7.62 -15.20 13.67
CA ALA A 507 8.61 -14.37 14.34
C ALA A 507 8.94 -14.91 15.73
N TRP A 508 10.24 -15.10 15.99
CA TRP A 508 10.73 -15.64 17.26
C TRP A 508 10.71 -14.62 18.41
N SER A 509 10.42 -15.10 19.61
CA SER A 509 10.72 -14.37 20.85
C SER A 509 12.24 -14.18 20.99
N PRO A 510 12.73 -13.10 21.63
CA PRO A 510 14.16 -12.83 21.74
C PRO A 510 14.98 -13.89 22.51
N ASP A 511 14.31 -14.76 23.26
CA ASP A 511 14.90 -15.90 23.97
C ASP A 511 14.76 -17.23 23.20
N GLY A 512 14.21 -17.21 21.98
CA GLY A 512 14.03 -18.37 21.11
C GLY A 512 13.09 -19.44 21.65
N LYS A 513 12.30 -19.19 22.70
CA LYS A 513 11.40 -20.21 23.28
C LYS A 513 10.03 -20.28 22.59
N GLN A 514 9.53 -19.15 22.09
CA GLN A 514 8.22 -19.04 21.47
C GLN A 514 8.29 -18.38 20.10
N LEU A 515 7.28 -18.65 19.28
CA LEU A 515 7.12 -18.12 17.95
C LEU A 515 5.70 -17.56 17.85
N VAL A 516 5.58 -16.31 17.38
CA VAL A 516 4.29 -15.70 17.01
C VAL A 516 4.09 -15.86 15.51
N PHE A 517 2.85 -16.07 15.08
CA PHE A 517 2.50 -16.27 13.67
C PHE A 517 1.04 -15.95 13.38
N ILE A 518 0.64 -15.96 12.10
CA ILE A 518 -0.74 -15.70 11.65
C ILE A 518 -1.48 -16.97 11.22
N SER A 519 -2.78 -17.03 11.51
CA SER A 519 -3.73 -17.99 10.93
C SER A 519 -5.14 -17.37 10.88
N PRO A 520 -6.00 -17.65 9.87
CA PRO A 520 -5.73 -18.37 8.62
C PRO A 520 -4.62 -17.77 7.75
N CYS A 521 -3.91 -18.62 7.02
CA CYS A 521 -3.04 -18.22 5.91
C CYS A 521 -3.19 -19.18 4.72
N LYS A 522 -3.49 -18.64 3.53
CA LYS A 522 -3.81 -19.45 2.33
C LYS A 522 -2.76 -19.36 1.23
N GLY A 523 -1.79 -18.47 1.37
CA GLY A 523 -0.69 -18.20 0.44
C GLY A 523 -0.03 -16.88 0.78
N MET A 524 0.77 -16.34 -0.14
CA MET A 524 1.36 -15.00 -0.03
C MET A 524 0.33 -13.94 -0.45
N ASP A 525 -0.38 -13.34 0.50
CA ASP A 525 -1.34 -12.25 0.26
C ASP A 525 -0.76 -10.88 0.68
N GLU A 526 -1.11 -9.78 -0.02
CA GLU A 526 -0.82 -8.42 0.51
C GLU A 526 -1.61 -8.16 1.81
N ILE A 527 -2.77 -8.80 1.97
CA ILE A 527 -3.73 -8.51 3.05
C ILE A 527 -4.35 -9.79 3.62
N TYR A 528 -3.98 -10.12 4.86
CA TYR A 528 -4.51 -11.27 5.57
C TYR A 528 -5.82 -10.95 6.31
N TYR A 529 -6.93 -10.94 5.55
CA TYR A 529 -8.28 -10.74 6.11
C TYR A 529 -8.68 -11.87 7.06
N ASP A 530 -9.36 -11.50 8.15
CA ASP A 530 -9.82 -12.38 9.23
C ASP A 530 -8.69 -13.17 9.96
N ALA A 531 -7.42 -12.95 9.59
CA ALA A 531 -6.26 -13.54 10.26
C ALA A 531 -6.10 -13.06 11.71
N SER A 532 -5.54 -13.93 12.53
CA SER A 532 -5.31 -13.70 13.96
C SER A 532 -3.91 -14.14 14.36
N LEU A 533 -3.37 -13.51 15.40
CA LEU A 533 -2.06 -13.86 15.96
C LEU A 533 -2.18 -15.07 16.89
N TYR A 534 -1.23 -16.00 16.77
CA TYR A 534 -1.09 -17.19 17.62
C TYR A 534 0.33 -17.29 18.16
N LEU A 535 0.47 -17.86 19.36
CA LEU A 535 1.74 -18.26 19.94
C LEU A 535 1.88 -19.78 19.91
N ILE A 536 3.10 -20.27 19.69
CA ILE A 536 3.49 -21.67 19.83
C ILE A 536 4.90 -21.76 20.42
N ASN A 537 5.17 -22.78 21.22
CA ASN A 537 6.51 -23.05 21.73
C ASN A 537 7.38 -23.68 20.64
N ALA A 538 8.71 -23.55 20.74
CA ALA A 538 9.67 -24.14 19.78
C ALA A 538 9.57 -25.68 19.63
N ASP A 539 8.97 -26.37 20.60
CA ASP A 539 8.70 -27.81 20.56
C ASP A 539 7.36 -28.17 19.89
N GLY A 540 6.56 -27.20 19.45
CA GLY A 540 5.23 -27.39 18.86
C GLY A 540 4.11 -27.49 19.91
N SER A 541 4.42 -27.38 21.20
CA SER A 541 3.42 -27.32 22.27
C SER A 541 2.89 -25.89 22.48
N GLY A 542 1.88 -25.74 23.34
CA GLY A 542 1.47 -24.41 23.81
C GLY A 542 0.78 -23.52 22.78
N PHE A 543 0.22 -24.10 21.70
CA PHE A 543 -0.60 -23.37 20.72
C PHE A 543 -1.73 -22.60 21.41
N THR A 544 -1.65 -21.26 21.39
CA THR A 544 -2.62 -20.36 22.05
C THR A 544 -2.93 -19.16 21.16
N PRO A 545 -4.22 -18.79 20.98
CA PRO A 545 -4.57 -17.54 20.31
C PRO A 545 -4.25 -16.34 21.21
N ILE A 546 -3.72 -15.28 20.61
CA ILE A 546 -3.75 -13.93 21.19
C ILE A 546 -5.16 -13.36 21.00
N VAL A 547 -5.59 -12.43 21.87
CA VAL A 547 -6.92 -11.81 21.76
C VAL A 547 -6.96 -10.84 20.56
N THR A 548 -7.51 -11.31 19.45
CA THR A 548 -7.70 -10.54 18.22
C THR A 548 -9.09 -9.92 18.11
N VAL A 549 -9.25 -8.99 17.17
CA VAL A 549 -10.52 -8.31 16.88
C VAL A 549 -10.83 -8.37 15.38
N PRO A 550 -12.12 -8.31 14.97
CA PRO A 550 -12.49 -8.53 13.57
C PRO A 550 -11.82 -7.58 12.58
N GLY A 551 -11.15 -8.14 11.57
CA GLY A 551 -10.54 -7.41 10.46
C GLY A 551 -9.39 -8.20 9.83
N GLY A 552 -8.41 -8.58 10.65
CA GLY A 552 -7.15 -9.21 10.23
C GLY A 552 -5.97 -8.56 10.95
N ASP A 553 -5.19 -9.36 11.66
CA ASP A 553 -3.95 -8.99 12.36
C ASP A 553 -2.77 -9.77 11.74
N PHE A 554 -1.72 -9.07 11.29
CA PHE A 554 -0.60 -9.64 10.52
C PHE A 554 0.71 -8.81 10.63
N ASP A 555 1.78 -9.23 9.93
CA ASP A 555 3.16 -8.74 10.05
C ASP A 555 3.70 -8.65 11.51
N PRO A 556 3.61 -9.70 12.35
CA PRO A 556 4.05 -9.62 13.74
C PRO A 556 5.58 -9.66 13.88
N LYS A 557 6.17 -8.76 14.68
CA LYS A 557 7.58 -8.82 15.13
C LYS A 557 7.70 -8.46 16.62
N TRP A 558 8.49 -9.23 17.37
CA TRP A 558 8.71 -9.05 18.82
C TRP A 558 9.60 -7.83 19.14
N SER A 559 9.38 -7.21 20.31
CA SER A 559 10.32 -6.27 20.92
C SER A 559 11.58 -7.00 21.42
N PRO A 560 12.78 -6.38 21.42
CA PRO A 560 14.03 -7.04 21.84
C PRO A 560 14.05 -7.51 23.31
N ASP A 561 13.18 -6.95 24.15
CA ASP A 561 13.04 -7.30 25.57
C ASP A 561 11.99 -8.40 25.84
N GLY A 562 11.28 -8.87 24.81
CA GLY A 562 10.28 -9.93 24.88
C GLY A 562 8.96 -9.55 25.57
N LYS A 563 8.73 -8.28 25.91
CA LYS A 563 7.50 -7.85 26.58
C LYS A 563 6.37 -7.48 25.62
N SER A 564 6.68 -7.20 24.37
CA SER A 564 5.74 -6.67 23.39
C SER A 564 5.88 -7.30 22.01
N ILE A 565 4.80 -7.23 21.24
CA ILE A 565 4.75 -7.62 19.82
C ILE A 565 4.13 -6.45 19.05
N ALA A 566 4.85 -5.94 18.05
CA ALA A 566 4.30 -4.97 17.10
C ALA A 566 3.72 -5.71 15.90
N PHE A 567 2.60 -5.23 15.35
CA PHE A 567 1.91 -5.89 14.23
C PHE A 567 1.01 -4.91 13.46
N THR A 568 0.76 -5.21 12.18
CA THR A 568 -0.24 -4.56 11.32
C THR A 568 -1.64 -5.08 11.65
N SER A 569 -2.66 -4.21 11.65
CA SER A 569 -4.04 -4.63 11.85
C SER A 569 -5.04 -3.78 11.07
N LEU A 570 -6.10 -4.43 10.58
CA LEU A 570 -7.24 -3.81 9.89
C LEU A 570 -8.37 -3.35 10.82
N ARG A 571 -8.20 -3.45 12.16
CA ARG A 571 -9.29 -3.21 13.15
C ARG A 571 -9.91 -1.81 13.14
N THR A 572 -9.25 -0.83 12.50
CA THR A 572 -9.74 0.55 12.31
C THR A 572 -10.45 0.76 10.96
N GLY A 573 -10.45 -0.25 10.07
CA GLY A 573 -10.92 -0.17 8.69
C GLY A 573 -9.84 0.19 7.66
N GLN A 574 -8.58 0.35 8.08
CA GLN A 574 -7.39 0.48 7.24
C GLN A 574 -6.19 -0.17 7.94
N MET A 575 -5.07 -0.39 7.25
CA MET A 575 -3.86 -0.90 7.90
C MET A 575 -3.27 0.16 8.84
N GLU A 576 -3.19 -0.16 10.13
CA GLU A 576 -2.48 0.62 11.15
C GLU A 576 -1.63 -0.32 12.01
N LEU A 577 -0.59 0.22 12.64
CA LEU A 577 0.29 -0.51 13.55
C LEU A 577 -0.19 -0.44 15.00
N PHE A 578 -0.09 -1.58 15.66
CA PHE A 578 -0.45 -1.79 17.06
C PHE A 578 0.69 -2.49 17.80
N VAL A 579 0.74 -2.30 19.12
CA VAL A 579 1.62 -3.01 20.03
C VAL A 579 0.78 -3.75 21.05
N LEU A 580 0.95 -5.07 21.10
CA LEU A 580 0.46 -5.95 22.17
C LEU A 580 1.49 -5.93 23.32
N ASN A 581 1.02 -5.81 24.56
CA ASN A 581 1.76 -6.22 25.75
C ASN A 581 1.46 -7.69 26.03
N VAL A 582 2.48 -8.54 26.05
CA VAL A 582 2.33 -9.99 26.15
C VAL A 582 1.84 -10.42 27.55
N ALA A 583 2.17 -9.67 28.60
CA ALA A 583 1.90 -10.04 29.99
C ALA A 583 0.46 -9.75 30.44
N ASP A 584 -0.17 -8.68 29.95
CA ASP A 584 -1.54 -8.28 30.30
C ASP A 584 -2.53 -8.30 29.12
N GLN A 585 -2.04 -8.66 27.91
CA GLN A 585 -2.81 -8.72 26.66
C GLN A 585 -3.43 -7.36 26.24
N THR A 586 -2.97 -6.23 26.79
CA THR A 586 -3.40 -4.91 26.34
C THR A 586 -2.82 -4.59 24.96
N VAL A 587 -3.61 -3.92 24.11
CA VAL A 587 -3.18 -3.52 22.76
C VAL A 587 -3.31 -2.01 22.58
N THR A 588 -2.20 -1.36 22.23
CA THR A 588 -2.12 0.09 22.00
C THR A 588 -1.92 0.39 20.51
N GLN A 589 -2.68 1.36 19.97
CA GLN A 589 -2.50 1.86 18.60
C GLN A 589 -1.35 2.88 18.55
N ILE A 590 -0.28 2.55 17.81
CA ILE A 590 0.91 3.42 17.68
C ILE A 590 0.90 4.30 16.43
N THR A 591 0.37 3.84 15.29
CA THR A 591 0.12 4.73 14.13
C THR A 591 -1.33 5.16 14.05
N LYS A 592 -1.54 6.45 13.77
CA LYS A 592 -2.86 7.07 13.57
C LYS A 592 -2.80 7.88 12.30
N GLY A 593 -2.82 7.19 11.16
CA GLY A 593 -2.86 7.81 9.86
C GLY A 593 -4.08 8.72 9.72
N ALA A 594 -4.01 9.63 8.75
CA ALA A 594 -5.24 10.10 8.13
C ALA A 594 -5.96 8.88 7.50
N SER A 595 -7.25 9.01 7.20
CA SER A 595 -7.94 7.97 6.41
C SER A 595 -7.15 7.67 5.12
N THR A 596 -7.19 6.44 4.63
CA THR A 596 -6.47 5.98 3.42
C THR A 596 -4.94 6.24 3.42
N VAL A 597 -4.30 6.33 4.59
CA VAL A 597 -2.84 6.28 4.75
C VAL A 597 -2.50 5.01 5.52
N GLU A 598 -2.09 3.98 4.80
CA GLU A 598 -1.87 2.63 5.34
C GLU A 598 -0.46 2.53 5.96
N SER A 599 -0.36 2.00 7.18
CA SER A 599 0.91 1.75 7.89
C SER A 599 1.03 0.26 8.22
N ARG A 600 2.15 -0.38 7.85
CA ARG A 600 2.37 -1.84 7.99
C ARG A 600 3.85 -2.20 8.24
N GLN A 601 4.11 -3.47 8.49
CA GLN A 601 5.45 -4.09 8.56
C GLN A 601 6.41 -3.35 9.51
N ALA A 602 6.13 -3.44 10.80
CA ALA A 602 6.96 -2.87 11.86
C ALA A 602 8.16 -3.79 12.19
N ALA A 603 9.35 -3.20 12.35
CA ALA A 603 10.51 -3.86 12.96
C ALA A 603 11.16 -2.97 14.02
N TRP A 604 11.51 -3.58 15.15
CA TRP A 604 12.10 -2.90 16.30
C TRP A 604 13.60 -2.69 16.11
N SER A 605 14.08 -1.51 16.50
CA SER A 605 15.51 -1.27 16.74
C SER A 605 16.07 -2.22 17.80
N PRO A 606 17.36 -2.63 17.75
CA PRO A 606 17.94 -3.57 18.72
C PRO A 606 17.92 -3.12 20.18
N ASP A 607 17.79 -1.82 20.45
CA ASP A 607 17.65 -1.23 21.78
C ASP A 607 16.19 -1.06 22.24
N GLY A 608 15.22 -1.33 21.35
CA GLY A 608 13.78 -1.18 21.59
C GLY A 608 13.26 0.25 21.64
N THR A 609 14.07 1.28 21.32
CA THR A 609 13.65 2.69 21.46
C THR A 609 12.89 3.22 20.24
N GLN A 610 13.08 2.60 19.08
CA GLN A 610 12.49 3.00 17.80
C GLN A 610 11.87 1.82 17.04
N ILE A 611 10.91 2.13 16.18
CA ILE A 611 10.28 1.20 15.23
C ILE A 611 10.46 1.77 13.82
N VAL A 612 11.09 0.99 12.94
CA VAL A 612 11.04 1.21 11.50
C VAL A 612 9.78 0.55 10.94
N TYR A 613 9.16 1.16 9.95
CA TYR A 613 7.92 0.67 9.35
C TYR A 613 7.72 1.26 7.96
N VAL A 614 6.66 0.83 7.24
CA VAL A 614 6.34 1.41 5.92
C VAL A 614 4.98 2.07 5.89
N VAL A 615 4.90 3.20 5.19
CA VAL A 615 3.69 4.02 5.05
C VAL A 615 3.36 4.20 3.59
N LYS A 616 2.11 3.94 3.22
CA LYS A 616 1.59 4.10 1.85
C LYS A 616 1.27 5.57 1.59
N ARG A 617 2.00 6.20 0.66
CA ARG A 617 1.74 7.56 0.16
C ARG A 617 1.83 7.58 -1.35
N PHE A 618 0.94 8.35 -1.99
CA PHE A 618 0.87 8.50 -3.44
C PHE A 618 0.83 7.18 -4.25
N GLY A 619 0.29 6.11 -3.64
CA GLY A 619 0.13 4.78 -4.25
C GLY A 619 1.23 3.76 -3.93
N VAL A 620 2.32 4.16 -3.28
CA VAL A 620 3.46 3.28 -2.95
C VAL A 620 3.78 3.29 -1.47
N TYR A 621 4.38 2.22 -0.96
CA TYR A 621 4.96 2.21 0.38
C TYR A 621 6.38 2.81 0.35
N GLN A 622 6.74 3.56 1.40
CA GLN A 622 8.06 4.14 1.61
C GLN A 622 8.49 3.95 3.08
N ILE A 623 9.79 3.95 3.39
CA ILE A 623 10.29 3.66 4.75
C ILE A 623 10.19 4.88 5.69
N TRP A 624 9.61 4.64 6.86
CA TRP A 624 9.40 5.58 7.96
C TRP A 624 9.98 5.03 9.27
N LEU A 625 10.25 5.94 10.21
CA LEU A 625 10.87 5.66 11.50
C LEU A 625 10.17 6.48 12.58
N MET A 626 9.86 5.86 13.72
CA MET A 626 9.22 6.49 14.87
C MET A 626 9.82 5.98 16.18
N ASN A 627 9.56 6.67 17.28
CA ASN A 627 9.81 6.15 18.62
C ASN A 627 8.88 4.94 18.87
N SER A 628 9.26 4.01 19.76
CA SER A 628 8.46 2.80 20.01
C SER A 628 7.10 3.03 20.70
N ASP A 629 6.83 4.24 21.18
CA ASP A 629 5.51 4.69 21.65
C ASP A 629 4.60 5.26 20.53
N GLY A 630 5.08 5.27 19.28
CA GLY A 630 4.41 5.85 18.12
C GLY A 630 4.63 7.36 17.93
N THR A 631 5.43 8.01 18.79
CA THR A 631 5.74 9.44 18.66
C THR A 631 6.87 9.72 17.67
N ASN A 632 7.00 10.99 17.25
CA ASN A 632 8.04 11.46 16.35
C ASN A 632 8.19 10.69 15.00
N PRO A 633 7.09 10.40 14.25
CA PRO A 633 7.20 9.71 12.96
C PRO A 633 7.88 10.60 11.91
N LYS A 634 9.05 10.17 11.42
CA LYS A 634 9.80 10.79 10.32
C LYS A 634 9.91 9.82 9.14
N GLN A 635 9.75 10.33 7.93
CA GLN A 635 10.19 9.62 6.72
C GLN A 635 11.72 9.54 6.69
N ILE A 636 12.27 8.38 6.31
CA ILE A 636 13.72 8.20 6.12
C ILE A 636 14.11 7.82 4.69
N VAL A 637 13.22 7.21 3.90
CA VAL A 637 13.46 6.90 2.48
C VAL A 637 12.39 7.56 1.59
N ARG A 638 12.81 8.22 0.50
CA ARG A 638 11.97 8.78 -0.58
C ARG A 638 12.36 8.19 -1.94
N SER A 639 11.86 7.00 -2.24
CA SER A 639 12.06 6.30 -3.53
C SER A 639 11.18 6.84 -4.67
N GLY A 640 10.42 7.92 -4.42
CA GLY A 640 9.39 8.43 -5.32
C GLY A 640 8.25 7.42 -5.54
N THR A 641 7.44 7.66 -6.58
CA THR A 641 6.16 6.96 -6.83
C THR A 641 6.22 5.86 -7.90
N ARG A 642 7.43 5.34 -8.18
CA ARG A 642 7.67 4.29 -9.19
C ARG A 642 8.14 2.97 -8.58
N LEU A 643 8.65 3.07 -7.37
CA LEU A 643 9.23 2.02 -6.57
C LEU A 643 8.44 1.99 -5.27
N THR A 644 8.33 0.80 -4.68
CA THR A 644 7.71 0.61 -3.37
C THR A 644 8.72 -0.06 -2.45
N ASP A 645 8.82 0.46 -1.23
CA ASP A 645 9.73 0.00 -0.19
C ASP A 645 8.93 -0.77 0.88
N TYR A 646 9.41 -1.96 1.28
CA TYR A 646 8.66 -2.91 2.11
C TYR A 646 9.63 -3.83 2.88
N LEU A 647 9.11 -4.57 3.87
CA LEU A 647 9.87 -5.49 4.73
C LEU A 647 11.17 -4.87 5.31
N PRO A 648 11.09 -3.74 6.04
CA PRO A 648 12.26 -3.16 6.67
C PRO A 648 12.70 -3.97 7.89
N THR A 649 14.02 -4.16 8.05
CA THR A 649 14.64 -4.82 9.20
C THR A 649 15.90 -4.07 9.63
N TRP A 650 16.38 -4.30 10.85
CA TRP A 650 17.57 -3.65 11.41
C TRP A 650 18.79 -4.56 11.37
N SER A 651 19.98 -3.99 11.19
CA SER A 651 21.22 -4.68 11.58
C SER A 651 21.33 -4.80 13.11
N LEU A 652 21.96 -5.86 13.60
CA LEU A 652 22.06 -6.15 15.04
C LEU A 652 22.81 -5.05 15.84
N ASP A 653 23.64 -4.25 15.18
CA ASP A 653 24.37 -3.11 15.75
C ASP A 653 23.57 -1.79 15.73
N GLY A 654 22.34 -1.80 15.18
CA GLY A 654 21.46 -0.65 15.06
C GLY A 654 21.93 0.45 14.09
N GLN A 655 22.98 0.22 13.29
CA GLN A 655 23.55 1.26 12.41
C GLN A 655 22.87 1.33 11.04
N LEU A 656 22.33 0.22 10.55
CA LEU A 656 21.68 0.10 9.25
C LEU A 656 20.24 -0.38 9.38
N ILE A 657 19.42 0.11 8.47
CA ILE A 657 18.12 -0.46 8.13
C ILE A 657 18.25 -1.08 6.74
N LEU A 658 17.98 -2.37 6.64
CA LEU A 658 17.75 -3.06 5.36
C LEU A 658 16.26 -2.98 5.02
N PHE A 659 15.93 -3.02 3.72
CA PHE A 659 14.55 -3.14 3.24
C PHE A 659 14.53 -3.66 1.80
N ASN A 660 13.42 -4.26 1.37
CA ASN A 660 13.23 -4.64 -0.03
C ASN A 660 12.61 -3.50 -0.83
N GLN A 661 13.03 -3.37 -2.08
CA GLN A 661 12.49 -2.39 -3.03
C GLN A 661 12.18 -3.08 -4.36
N ARG A 662 11.02 -2.75 -4.94
CA ARG A 662 10.60 -3.24 -6.26
C ARG A 662 9.76 -2.23 -7.03
N CYS A 663 9.58 -2.47 -8.31
CA CYS A 663 8.76 -1.64 -9.20
C CYS A 663 7.27 -1.68 -8.79
N ALA A 664 6.63 -0.52 -8.76
CA ALA A 664 5.24 -0.37 -8.27
C ALA A 664 4.16 -0.56 -9.35
N VAL A 665 4.53 -0.62 -10.64
CA VAL A 665 3.59 -0.63 -11.78
C VAL A 665 4.01 -1.61 -12.88
N THR A 666 5.32 -1.71 -13.13
CA THR A 666 5.93 -2.71 -14.02
C THR A 666 6.44 -3.89 -13.20
N PHE A 667 6.59 -5.07 -13.81
CA PHE A 667 7.39 -6.14 -13.21
C PHE A 667 8.87 -5.75 -13.20
N CYS A 668 9.54 -5.92 -12.07
CA CYS A 668 10.98 -6.11 -11.98
C CYS A 668 11.26 -6.94 -10.72
N PHE A 669 12.37 -7.70 -10.72
CA PHE A 669 12.76 -8.49 -9.55
C PHE A 669 13.02 -7.61 -8.33
N PRO A 670 12.72 -8.10 -7.12
CA PRO A 670 12.93 -7.38 -5.88
C PRO A 670 14.40 -7.38 -5.50
N TYR A 671 14.87 -6.24 -4.98
CA TYR A 671 16.27 -6.05 -4.60
C TYR A 671 16.40 -5.50 -3.17
N LEU A 672 17.50 -5.89 -2.51
CA LEU A 672 17.82 -5.47 -1.16
C LEU A 672 18.44 -4.08 -1.17
N MET A 673 17.90 -3.18 -0.37
CA MET A 673 18.38 -1.82 -0.14
C MET A 673 18.86 -1.68 1.30
N ARG A 674 19.75 -0.71 1.53
CA ARG A 674 20.18 -0.28 2.86
C ARG A 674 20.15 1.25 3.00
N ILE A 675 19.86 1.72 4.20
CA ILE A 675 20.04 3.11 4.62
C ILE A 675 20.66 3.15 6.02
N SER A 676 21.33 4.24 6.39
CA SER A 676 21.74 4.45 7.78
C SER A 676 20.51 4.71 8.66
N ALA A 677 20.52 4.16 9.87
CA ALA A 677 19.52 4.53 10.90
C ALA A 677 19.90 5.82 11.66
N THR A 678 21.20 6.14 11.67
CA THR A 678 21.81 7.19 12.48
C THR A 678 22.06 8.48 11.69
N ASP A 679 22.59 8.39 10.46
CA ASP A 679 22.57 9.51 9.52
C ASP A 679 21.18 9.65 8.89
N ARG A 680 20.63 10.86 8.97
CA ARG A 680 19.29 11.23 8.46
C ARG A 680 19.34 12.38 7.46
N THR A 681 20.53 12.67 6.91
CA THR A 681 20.76 13.65 5.84
C THR A 681 20.53 13.05 4.45
N VAL A 682 20.92 11.79 4.27
CA VAL A 682 20.60 10.99 3.08
C VAL A 682 19.18 10.45 3.22
N GLU A 683 18.30 10.76 2.26
CA GLU A 683 16.90 10.32 2.25
C GLU A 683 16.59 9.34 1.09
N GLN A 684 17.61 8.67 0.55
CA GLN A 684 17.50 7.59 -0.43
C GLN A 684 18.28 6.36 0.04
N GLY A 685 17.74 5.17 -0.18
CA GLY A 685 18.47 3.92 0.07
C GLY A 685 19.54 3.67 -0.98
N THR A 686 20.56 2.89 -0.62
CA THR A 686 21.57 2.37 -1.56
C THR A 686 21.34 0.87 -1.82
N PRO A 687 21.44 0.37 -3.06
CA PRO A 687 21.36 -1.07 -3.33
C PRO A 687 22.49 -1.85 -2.66
N VAL A 688 22.16 -2.99 -2.05
CA VAL A 688 23.13 -3.94 -1.52
C VAL A 688 23.54 -4.87 -2.66
N GLN A 689 24.81 -4.77 -3.09
CA GLN A 689 25.34 -5.56 -4.20
C GLN A 689 25.59 -7.01 -3.75
N LEU A 690 24.60 -7.87 -3.99
CA LEU A 690 24.63 -9.31 -3.69
C LEU A 690 24.46 -10.12 -4.98
N ASN A 691 25.11 -11.28 -5.07
CA ASN A 691 25.04 -12.15 -6.24
C ASN A 691 23.77 -13.03 -6.23
N ALA A 692 22.60 -12.41 -6.35
CA ALA A 692 21.28 -13.05 -6.39
C ALA A 692 20.38 -12.34 -7.41
N LEU A 693 19.50 -13.09 -8.10
CA LEU A 693 18.54 -12.54 -9.07
C LEU A 693 17.32 -11.86 -8.39
N SER A 694 16.93 -12.39 -7.24
CA SER A 694 15.77 -12.00 -6.45
C SER A 694 16.09 -12.17 -4.96
N ILE A 695 15.65 -11.24 -4.11
CA ILE A 695 15.82 -11.28 -2.66
C ILE A 695 14.66 -10.55 -1.96
N GLU A 696 13.86 -11.29 -1.18
CA GLU A 696 12.77 -10.81 -0.29
C GLU A 696 12.89 -11.39 1.14
N ASP A 697 12.09 -10.83 2.07
CA ASP A 697 12.10 -11.03 3.55
C ASP A 697 13.43 -11.52 4.14
N VAL A 698 14.35 -10.56 4.34
CA VAL A 698 15.70 -10.84 4.84
C VAL A 698 15.73 -10.80 6.36
N ASP A 699 16.24 -11.87 7.00
CA ASP A 699 16.48 -11.93 8.44
C ASP A 699 17.96 -12.21 8.77
N TYR A 700 18.44 -11.56 9.83
CA TYR A 700 19.82 -11.70 10.32
C TYR A 700 19.96 -12.92 11.22
N SER A 701 21.04 -13.67 11.04
CA SER A 701 21.40 -14.71 11.98
C SER A 701 21.79 -14.13 13.35
N PRO A 702 21.52 -14.82 14.48
CA PRO A 702 21.80 -14.29 15.83
C PRO A 702 23.29 -13.98 16.13
N ASP A 703 24.22 -14.48 15.32
CA ASP A 703 25.65 -14.12 15.36
C ASP A 703 26.02 -12.92 14.49
N GLY A 704 25.11 -12.43 13.64
CA GLY A 704 25.30 -11.31 12.71
C GLY A 704 26.11 -11.63 11.45
N PHE A 705 26.53 -12.88 11.23
CA PHE A 705 27.40 -13.25 10.10
C PHE A 705 26.63 -13.66 8.83
N TRP A 706 25.36 -14.05 8.96
CA TRP A 706 24.55 -14.61 7.88
C TRP A 706 23.22 -13.88 7.71
N LEU A 707 22.69 -13.97 6.49
CA LEU A 707 21.35 -13.58 6.10
C LEU A 707 20.62 -14.85 5.65
N VAL A 708 19.39 -15.07 6.14
CA VAL A 708 18.42 -15.93 5.47
C VAL A 708 17.44 -15.04 4.70
N TYR A 709 16.95 -15.49 3.55
CA TYR A 709 16.08 -14.71 2.69
C TYR A 709 15.30 -15.59 1.70
N GLU A 710 14.22 -15.03 1.14
CA GLU A 710 13.44 -15.62 0.05
C GLU A 710 14.10 -15.34 -1.31
N GLY A 711 14.29 -16.38 -2.12
CA GLY A 711 14.90 -16.24 -3.45
C GLY A 711 14.12 -16.96 -4.54
N GLU A 712 14.33 -16.52 -5.77
CA GLU A 712 13.74 -17.07 -7.00
C GLU A 712 14.86 -17.23 -8.04
N GLU A 713 14.87 -18.36 -8.76
CA GLU A 713 15.89 -18.71 -9.76
C GLU A 713 15.25 -19.12 -11.10
N ALA A 714 16.05 -19.67 -12.02
CA ALA A 714 15.64 -20.01 -13.39
C ALA A 714 14.61 -21.16 -13.51
N ASP A 715 14.20 -21.76 -12.38
CA ASP A 715 13.10 -22.70 -12.25
C ASP A 715 11.77 -22.05 -11.81
N GLU A 716 11.76 -20.72 -11.60
CA GLU A 716 10.60 -19.90 -11.18
C GLU A 716 9.95 -20.35 -9.85
N ASN A 717 10.63 -21.20 -9.07
CA ASN A 717 10.19 -21.57 -7.73
C ASN A 717 10.73 -20.58 -6.69
N ARG A 718 9.94 -20.33 -5.64
CA ARG A 718 10.37 -19.55 -4.48
C ARG A 718 10.82 -20.49 -3.37
N ASP A 719 12.09 -20.40 -3.02
CA ASP A 719 12.75 -21.22 -2.02
C ASP A 719 13.45 -20.34 -0.98
N ILE A 720 13.78 -20.93 0.17
CA ILE A 720 14.65 -20.27 1.15
C ILE A 720 16.10 -20.41 0.72
N TYR A 721 16.87 -19.35 0.90
CA TYR A 721 18.32 -19.31 0.69
C TYR A 721 19.00 -18.70 1.92
N TYR A 722 20.29 -18.96 2.07
CA TYR A 722 21.13 -18.23 3.02
C TYR A 722 22.47 -17.87 2.40
N MET A 723 23.09 -16.78 2.90
CA MET A 723 24.41 -16.31 2.50
C MET A 723 25.08 -15.59 3.68
N THR A 724 26.38 -15.34 3.61
CA THR A 724 27.00 -14.39 4.56
C THR A 724 26.51 -12.98 4.29
N VAL A 725 26.58 -12.07 5.27
CA VAL A 725 26.27 -10.63 5.11
C VAL A 725 27.11 -9.91 4.03
N THR A 726 28.15 -10.57 3.49
CA THR A 726 29.00 -10.07 2.39
C THR A 726 28.59 -10.54 1.00
N GLY A 727 27.58 -11.41 0.89
CA GLY A 727 27.19 -12.07 -0.37
C GLY A 727 27.94 -13.37 -0.68
N ALA A 728 29.01 -13.70 0.07
CA ALA A 728 29.72 -14.97 -0.07
C ALA A 728 28.92 -16.15 0.50
N ASN A 729 29.22 -17.37 0.02
CA ASN A 729 28.63 -18.65 0.44
C ASN A 729 27.10 -18.77 0.26
N ARG A 730 26.54 -18.08 -0.74
CA ARG A 730 25.13 -18.20 -1.14
C ARG A 730 24.75 -19.66 -1.43
N THR A 731 23.76 -20.17 -0.70
CA THR A 731 23.32 -21.56 -0.71
C THR A 731 21.79 -21.62 -0.75
N ARG A 732 21.24 -22.42 -1.66
CA ARG A 732 19.80 -22.77 -1.69
C ARG A 732 19.51 -23.77 -0.58
N LEU A 733 18.54 -23.47 0.29
CA LEU A 733 18.25 -24.24 1.49
C LEU A 733 17.09 -25.23 1.28
N THR A 734 16.11 -24.86 0.46
CA THR A 734 14.99 -25.72 0.08
C THR A 734 14.94 -25.96 -1.43
N THR A 735 14.39 -27.10 -1.85
CA THR A 735 14.44 -27.59 -3.25
C THR A 735 13.25 -28.49 -3.60
N ASP A 736 12.13 -28.37 -2.92
CA ASP A 736 10.93 -29.16 -3.23
C ASP A 736 9.93 -28.35 -4.07
N LYS A 737 8.67 -28.77 -4.12
CA LYS A 737 7.63 -28.14 -4.97
C LYS A 737 6.63 -27.31 -4.17
N GLY A 738 6.86 -27.14 -2.87
CA GLY A 738 6.23 -26.07 -2.13
C GLY A 738 6.79 -24.72 -2.56
N LEU A 739 5.99 -23.68 -2.38
CA LEU A 739 6.53 -22.33 -2.21
C LEU A 739 6.98 -22.20 -0.76
N ASP A 740 8.23 -21.79 -0.55
CA ASP A 740 8.80 -21.56 0.78
C ASP A 740 9.10 -20.07 1.00
N PHE A 741 8.70 -19.51 2.15
CA PHE A 741 8.70 -18.06 2.41
C PHE A 741 8.68 -17.70 3.92
N ASP A 742 8.64 -16.41 4.25
CA ASP A 742 8.74 -15.82 5.60
C ASP A 742 9.83 -16.49 6.50
N PRO A 743 11.12 -16.47 6.14
CA PRO A 743 12.17 -17.11 6.93
C PRO A 743 12.60 -16.30 8.16
N ALA A 744 12.73 -16.96 9.32
CA ALA A 744 13.13 -16.35 10.58
C ALA A 744 14.11 -17.23 11.37
N TRP A 745 15.30 -16.69 11.68
CA TRP A 745 16.30 -17.37 12.51
C TRP A 745 15.87 -17.46 13.97
N ARG A 746 16.17 -18.59 14.61
CA ARG A 746 15.87 -18.84 16.03
C ARG A 746 17.00 -18.32 16.94
N PRO A 747 16.74 -17.32 17.82
CA PRO A 747 17.70 -16.86 18.83
C PRO A 747 18.06 -17.94 19.86
N LEU A 748 19.13 -17.70 20.62
CA LEU A 748 19.39 -18.42 21.87
C LEU A 748 18.69 -17.73 23.04
N ALA A 749 18.23 -18.54 23.99
CA ALA A 749 18.00 -18.06 25.35
C ALA A 749 19.34 -17.59 25.94
N LYS A 750 19.37 -16.34 26.43
CA LYS A 750 20.46 -15.79 27.24
C LYS A 750 20.32 -16.21 28.71
#